data_AF-A0A7J9DH39-F1
#
_entry.id   AF-A0A7J9DH39-F1
#
_cell.length_a   1.000
_cell.length_b   1.000
_cell.length_c   1.000
_cell.angle_alpha   90.00
_cell.angle_beta   90.00
_cell.angle_gamma   90.00
#
_symmetry.space_group_name_H-M   'P 1'
#
loop_
_entity.id
_entity.type
_entity.pdbx_description
1 polymer ?
#
loop_
_entity_poly.entity_id
_entity_poly.type
_entity_poly.pdbx_seq_one_letter_code
_entity_poly.pdbx_strand_id
1 'polypeptide(L)'
;MSLLHVFGFGLKVGHLLWMLCCWVASMISVNWFINGEFKGAEAVLLGHSGSKMWLKCWDKFSNYSFNIHHQYYQYVGSKRISKTWWRKLLFSWIIGWILASISIFYYMSFQATEKRMETLASMCDERARMLQDQFNVSMNHIQAISILISTFHHGKTPSAIDQRTFARYTERTAFERPLTSGVAYAVRVLHSEREQFEKQQGWTIKRMDTLEQNPVHKDDYNPDLLEPSPIQEEYAPVVFAQDIVSHVVSIDMLSGQEDSKNVLCARKSGKGVLTAPFRLLKTNRLGVILTFAVYKRDLPLNATPTERIQATDGYLGGVFDIESLVEKLLQQLASKQTILVNVLDTTNQSYPISMYGSNASNDRLEHVSPLNFGDPFRKHEMRCRFKQKPPWPWLGITTSIGILVIALLVGHIFHATVNRIAKVEDDCHKMMELKKQAEAADVAKSQFLATVSHEIRTPMNGVLGMLHMLMDTDLDVTQLDYVRTAQASGKALVALINEVLDQAKIESGKLELEEVQFDLRAILDDVLSLFSGKSQDKGVELAVYISDQVPQMLIGDPGRFRQIIINLMGNSIKFTEKGHILVTVHLVEEVIDSIEVETESSSENTLSDFPVADRRQSWKGFRTFSQEGFIHPFSHSINLIVSVEDTGEGIPLEAQSRVFTPFMQVGPSISRTHGGTGIGLSISKCLVNLMKGEIGFASIPKIGSTFTFTAIFTSGSSSSKKYKSQQINKMSNSVSSEFYGMRALVMDPRPVRAKVSKYQIRRLGIHVEVVSQWKQGLSSICRGSNAINMVIVEQEVWDKYLNNSTLFFDTLEKIDYGTPPKVFLLSNSISSSGANISTGVCNMTVIPKPLRSSMLAAALQRTMGVGNKGNPCNGQLPSLSLRNLLLGRKILIVDDNNVNLKVAAGAMKKYGADVVSATRGIEAIELLTPPHQFDACFMDIQMPEMDGFEATRRIRDMEHNINNRIHHGELSVEAYNNVSNWHVSILAMTADVIQATREECLRCGMDGYVSKPFEAEQLYREVSRFFQ
;
A
#
# COMPACT_ATOMS: atom_id res chain seq x y z
N MET A 1 11.64 -21.04 -5.16
CA MET A 1 12.01 -21.20 -3.73
C MET A 1 11.27 -22.31 -2.95
N SER A 2 10.38 -23.11 -3.55
CA SER A 2 9.55 -24.08 -2.79
C SER A 2 10.14 -25.50 -2.64
N LEU A 3 11.05 -25.94 -3.53
CA LEU A 3 11.57 -27.32 -3.52
C LEU A 3 12.61 -27.59 -2.42
N LEU A 4 13.46 -26.62 -2.10
CA LEU A 4 14.51 -26.77 -1.07
C LEU A 4 13.94 -26.80 0.36
N HIS A 5 12.84 -26.09 0.61
CA HIS A 5 12.15 -26.15 1.91
C HIS A 5 11.41 -27.48 2.10
N VAL A 6 10.82 -28.05 1.04
CA VAL A 6 10.17 -29.37 1.10
C VAL A 6 11.21 -30.48 1.28
N PHE A 7 12.38 -30.38 0.63
CA PHE A 7 13.48 -31.32 0.84
C PHE A 7 14.09 -31.22 2.25
N GLY A 8 14.31 -30.01 2.76
CA GLY A 8 14.83 -29.79 4.12
C GLY A 8 13.85 -30.22 5.22
N PHE A 9 12.54 -30.03 4.99
CA PHE A 9 11.49 -30.54 5.88
C PHE A 9 11.35 -32.06 5.78
N GLY A 10 11.42 -32.62 4.57
CA GLY A 10 11.44 -34.07 4.34
C GLY A 10 12.62 -34.78 4.99
N LEU A 11 13.82 -34.16 4.98
CA LEU A 11 15.00 -34.71 5.65
C LEU A 11 14.85 -34.70 7.17
N LYS A 12 14.33 -33.60 7.75
CA LYS A 12 14.10 -33.48 9.20
C LYS A 12 12.97 -34.38 9.69
N VAL A 13 11.87 -34.49 8.93
CA VAL A 13 10.78 -35.43 9.23
C VAL A 13 11.25 -36.87 9.04
N GLY A 14 12.07 -37.15 8.03
CA GLY A 14 12.72 -38.45 7.84
C GLY A 14 13.65 -38.83 8.99
N HIS A 15 14.43 -37.87 9.51
CA HIS A 15 15.28 -38.08 10.69
C HIS A 15 14.48 -38.27 11.98
N LEU A 16 13.35 -37.56 12.12
CA LEU A 16 12.44 -37.71 13.26
C LEU A 16 11.70 -39.05 13.21
N LEU A 17 11.27 -39.48 12.02
CA LEU A 17 10.65 -40.77 11.76
C LEU A 17 11.67 -41.90 11.97
N TRP A 18 12.93 -41.71 11.54
CA TRP A 18 14.04 -42.63 11.82
C TRP A 18 14.29 -42.76 13.32
N MET A 19 14.34 -41.65 14.07
CA MET A 19 14.50 -41.67 15.52
C MET A 19 13.32 -42.33 16.24
N LEU A 20 12.09 -42.11 15.77
CA LEU A 20 10.88 -42.76 16.29
C LEU A 20 10.84 -44.26 15.93
N CYS A 21 11.26 -44.64 14.72
CA CYS A 21 11.42 -46.04 14.32
C CYS A 21 12.54 -46.73 15.11
N CYS A 22 13.66 -46.07 15.37
CA CYS A 22 14.73 -46.55 16.25
C CYS A 22 14.27 -46.66 17.70
N TRP A 23 13.39 -45.78 18.17
CA TRP A 23 12.78 -45.86 19.50
C TRP A 23 11.78 -47.02 19.61
N VAL A 24 10.93 -47.21 18.59
CA VAL A 24 10.02 -48.38 18.49
C VAL A 24 10.84 -49.67 18.37
N ALA A 25 11.94 -49.67 17.61
CA ALA A 25 12.87 -50.80 17.51
C ALA A 25 13.59 -51.07 18.83
N SER A 26 13.99 -50.03 19.59
CA SER A 26 14.54 -50.15 20.94
C SER A 26 13.52 -50.72 21.94
N MET A 27 12.23 -50.40 21.76
CA MET A 27 11.11 -51.00 22.51
C MET A 27 10.84 -52.47 22.13
N ILE A 28 11.25 -52.92 20.94
CA ILE A 28 11.14 -54.31 20.48
C ILE A 28 12.42 -55.11 20.82
N SER A 29 13.57 -54.45 20.88
CA SER A 29 14.91 -55.02 21.01
C SER A 29 15.46 -54.92 22.43
N VAL A 30 14.93 -55.73 23.36
CA VAL A 30 15.69 -56.14 24.57
C VAL A 30 15.44 -57.61 24.89
N ASN A 31 15.40 -58.48 23.88
CA ASN A 31 15.38 -59.94 24.14
C ASN A 31 16.08 -60.79 23.07
N TRP A 32 16.97 -60.21 22.25
CA TRP A 32 17.55 -60.93 21.11
C TRP A 32 19.08 -60.96 21.05
N PHE A 33 19.80 -60.47 22.07
CA PHE A 33 21.27 -60.35 21.98
C PHE A 33 22.04 -60.74 23.25
N ILE A 34 21.73 -61.89 23.87
CA ILE A 34 22.71 -62.64 24.69
C ILE A 34 22.42 -64.14 24.51
N ASN A 35 23.31 -64.84 23.80
CA ASN A 35 23.47 -66.30 23.58
C ASN A 35 23.17 -66.82 22.16
N GLY A 36 24.26 -67.16 21.45
CA GLY A 36 24.21 -68.08 20.30
C GLY A 36 25.22 -67.74 19.20
N GLU A 37 26.44 -68.26 19.33
CA GLU A 37 27.41 -68.41 18.23
C GLU A 37 26.80 -69.20 17.05
N PHE A 38 27.07 -68.80 15.80
CA PHE A 38 27.88 -69.60 14.87
C PHE A 38 28.13 -68.89 13.53
N LYS A 39 29.29 -69.20 12.96
CA LYS A 39 29.87 -68.73 11.69
C LYS A 39 29.15 -69.24 10.44
N GLY A 40 29.13 -68.38 9.41
CA GLY A 40 29.55 -68.68 8.03
C GLY A 40 28.60 -69.46 7.10
N ALA A 41 28.20 -68.84 5.99
CA ALA A 41 28.31 -69.37 4.62
C ALA A 41 27.62 -68.45 3.59
N GLU A 42 28.07 -68.58 2.36
CA GLU A 42 27.96 -67.71 1.19
C GLU A 42 26.58 -67.55 0.54
N ALA A 43 26.56 -66.57 -0.37
CA ALA A 43 25.56 -66.28 -1.39
C ALA A 43 25.24 -67.47 -2.33
N VAL A 44 24.01 -67.49 -2.88
CA VAL A 44 23.69 -67.43 -4.33
C VAL A 44 22.16 -67.49 -4.55
N LEU A 45 21.76 -66.80 -5.61
CA LEU A 45 20.46 -66.41 -6.19
C LEU A 45 19.27 -67.40 -6.33
N LEU A 46 18.10 -66.74 -6.50
CA LEU A 46 16.94 -67.02 -7.40
C LEU A 46 15.76 -67.87 -6.89
N GLY A 47 14.55 -67.28 -7.01
CA GLY A 47 13.36 -68.01 -7.49
C GLY A 47 12.15 -68.11 -6.56
N HIS A 48 11.14 -67.29 -6.84
CA HIS A 48 9.68 -67.49 -6.72
C HIS A 48 9.01 -68.17 -5.49
N SER A 49 7.85 -67.59 -5.13
CA SER A 49 6.72 -68.14 -4.35
C SER A 49 6.66 -67.84 -2.84
N GLY A 50 6.48 -66.57 -2.52
CA GLY A 50 6.10 -66.11 -1.18
C GLY A 50 4.59 -66.19 -0.94
N SER A 51 4.08 -67.32 -0.45
CA SER A 51 2.75 -67.37 0.20
C SER A 51 2.60 -68.43 1.31
N LYS A 52 3.64 -69.22 1.63
CA LYS A 52 3.57 -70.24 2.70
C LYS A 52 4.57 -70.08 3.85
N MET A 53 5.31 -68.97 3.91
CA MET A 53 6.34 -68.74 4.95
C MET A 53 5.82 -67.98 6.18
N TRP A 54 4.67 -67.31 6.08
CA TRP A 54 4.14 -66.47 7.16
C TRP A 54 3.43 -67.26 8.26
N LEU A 55 2.74 -68.36 7.95
CA LEU A 55 2.01 -69.15 8.96
C LEU A 55 2.92 -69.98 9.88
N LYS A 56 4.12 -70.39 9.43
CA LYS A 56 5.06 -71.15 10.28
C LYS A 56 5.88 -70.27 11.24
N CYS A 57 5.93 -68.95 11.00
CA CYS A 57 6.63 -68.02 11.88
C CYS A 57 5.77 -67.67 13.11
N TRP A 58 4.43 -67.69 12.96
CA TRP A 58 3.49 -67.32 14.02
C TRP A 58 3.41 -68.35 15.15
N ASP A 59 3.41 -69.64 14.83
CA ASP A 59 3.33 -70.73 15.82
C ASP A 59 4.61 -70.88 16.67
N LYS A 60 5.75 -70.37 16.21
CA LYS A 60 7.02 -70.39 16.97
C LYS A 60 7.11 -69.28 18.02
N PHE A 61 6.34 -68.19 17.86
CA PHE A 61 6.34 -67.06 18.81
C PHE A 61 5.48 -67.32 20.06
N SER A 62 4.52 -68.26 20.00
CA SER A 62 3.57 -68.50 21.08
C SER A 62 4.15 -69.29 22.28
N ASN A 63 5.24 -70.04 22.11
CA ASN A 63 5.65 -71.08 23.07
C ASN A 63 6.93 -70.82 23.88
N TYR A 64 7.49 -69.60 23.89
CA TYR A 64 8.76 -69.32 24.59
C TYR A 64 8.73 -68.16 25.60
N SER A 65 7.56 -67.80 26.14
CA SER A 65 7.45 -66.74 27.16
C SER A 65 6.79 -67.24 28.46
N PHE A 66 7.31 -68.33 29.03
CA PHE A 66 7.06 -68.66 30.44
C PHE A 66 8.38 -68.74 31.20
N ASN A 67 8.37 -68.16 32.40
CA ASN A 67 9.40 -68.10 33.44
C ASN A 67 10.54 -67.08 33.24
N ILE A 68 10.44 -65.94 33.94
CA ILE A 68 11.18 -65.67 35.18
C ILE A 68 10.53 -64.46 35.90
N HIS A 69 10.26 -64.66 37.18
CA HIS A 69 9.63 -63.72 38.11
C HIS A 69 10.62 -62.64 38.57
N HIS A 70 10.23 -61.38 38.45
CA HIS A 70 10.53 -60.38 39.48
C HIS A 70 9.40 -59.34 39.52
N GLN A 71 8.55 -59.45 40.53
CA GLN A 71 7.50 -58.50 40.83
C GLN A 71 8.11 -57.24 41.46
N TYR A 72 7.94 -56.10 40.80
CA TYR A 72 8.00 -54.80 41.47
C TYR A 72 6.71 -54.06 41.15
N TYR A 73 5.90 -53.83 42.19
CA TYR A 73 4.68 -53.03 42.12
C TYR A 73 5.02 -51.56 42.36
N GLN A 74 4.51 -50.66 41.52
CA GLN A 74 4.55 -49.21 41.75
C GLN A 74 3.11 -48.74 41.97
N TYR A 75 2.86 -48.04 43.07
CA TYR A 75 1.54 -47.56 43.47
C TYR A 75 1.16 -46.30 42.68
N VAL A 76 -0.01 -46.32 42.03
CA VAL A 76 -0.70 -45.13 41.52
C VAL A 76 -2.16 -45.26 41.95
N GLY A 77 -2.52 -44.69 43.09
CA GLY A 77 -3.87 -44.79 43.65
C GLY A 77 -4.33 -46.23 43.98
N SER A 78 -5.65 -46.45 44.04
CA SER A 78 -6.28 -47.68 44.58
C SER A 78 -6.43 -48.86 43.60
N LYS A 79 -5.94 -48.80 42.35
CA LYS A 79 -6.08 -49.92 41.38
C LYS A 79 -4.75 -50.40 40.78
N ARG A 80 -4.56 -51.73 40.85
CA ARG A 80 -3.38 -52.48 40.43
C ARG A 80 -3.43 -52.72 38.90
N ILE A 81 -2.55 -52.10 38.12
CA ILE A 81 -2.43 -52.36 36.67
C ILE A 81 -0.98 -52.72 36.34
N SER A 82 -0.76 -53.86 35.67
CA SER A 82 0.58 -54.35 35.34
C SER A 82 1.21 -53.54 34.20
N LYS A 83 2.53 -53.29 34.30
CA LYS A 83 3.35 -52.61 33.28
C LYS A 83 3.26 -53.27 31.89
N THR A 84 2.96 -54.57 31.85
CA THR A 84 2.73 -55.34 30.63
C THR A 84 1.46 -54.94 29.87
N TRP A 85 0.42 -54.48 30.57
CA TRP A 85 -0.84 -54.06 29.95
C TRP A 85 -0.69 -52.71 29.23
N TRP A 86 0.04 -51.77 29.84
CA TRP A 86 0.37 -50.47 29.23
C TRP A 86 1.21 -50.58 27.95
N ARG A 87 2.18 -51.51 27.93
CA ARG A 87 2.99 -51.75 26.73
C ARG A 87 2.15 -52.34 25.59
N LYS A 88 1.25 -53.28 25.88
CA LYS A 88 0.31 -53.82 24.88
C LYS A 88 -0.66 -52.75 24.36
N LEU A 89 -1.12 -51.84 25.22
CA LEU A 89 -1.97 -50.72 24.83
C LEU A 89 -1.26 -49.76 23.86
N LEU A 90 0.01 -49.42 24.15
CA LEU A 90 0.84 -48.58 23.28
C LEU A 90 1.12 -49.24 21.91
N PHE A 91 1.39 -50.55 21.89
CA PHE A 91 1.57 -51.27 20.61
C PHE A 91 0.28 -51.30 19.77
N SER A 92 -0.86 -51.56 20.39
CA SER A 92 -2.16 -51.53 19.70
C SER A 92 -2.50 -50.13 19.18
N TRP A 93 -2.16 -49.08 19.93
CA TRP A 93 -2.30 -47.69 19.52
C TRP A 93 -1.50 -47.38 18.25
N ILE A 94 -0.21 -47.77 18.21
CA ILE A 94 0.66 -47.51 17.06
C ILE A 94 0.14 -48.19 15.78
N ILE A 95 -0.27 -49.47 15.87
CA ILE A 95 -0.78 -50.22 14.71
C ILE A 95 -2.09 -49.61 14.19
N GLY A 96 -3.00 -49.21 15.08
CA GLY A 96 -4.26 -48.56 14.70
C GLY A 96 -4.04 -47.26 13.91
N TRP A 97 -3.08 -46.43 14.35
CA TRP A 97 -2.79 -45.16 13.69
C TRP A 97 -2.04 -45.31 12.36
N ILE A 98 -1.25 -46.37 12.17
CA ILE A 98 -0.65 -46.70 10.86
C ILE A 98 -1.74 -47.05 9.85
N LEU A 99 -2.70 -47.90 10.22
CA LEU A 99 -3.82 -48.25 9.34
C LEU A 99 -4.70 -47.04 9.02
N ALA A 100 -4.99 -46.19 10.01
CA ALA A 100 -5.75 -44.95 9.80
C ALA A 100 -5.02 -43.98 8.86
N SER A 101 -3.71 -43.83 9.01
CA SER A 101 -2.87 -42.98 8.14
C SER A 101 -2.90 -43.45 6.67
N ILE A 102 -2.80 -44.76 6.43
CA ILE A 102 -2.90 -45.34 5.08
C ILE A 102 -4.29 -45.07 4.47
N SER A 103 -5.37 -45.30 5.22
CA SER A 103 -6.74 -45.03 4.76
C SER A 103 -6.97 -43.56 4.40
N ILE A 104 -6.45 -42.63 5.21
CA ILE A 104 -6.55 -41.19 4.95
C ILE A 104 -5.78 -40.80 3.69
N PHE A 105 -4.60 -41.39 3.45
CA PHE A 105 -3.84 -41.16 2.23
C PHE A 105 -4.61 -41.57 0.97
N TYR A 106 -5.19 -42.77 0.97
CA TYR A 106 -6.01 -43.24 -0.16
C TYR A 106 -7.23 -42.35 -0.38
N TYR A 107 -7.93 -41.97 0.68
CA TYR A 107 -9.10 -41.07 0.59
C TYR A 107 -8.74 -39.70 0.00
N MET A 108 -7.67 -39.07 0.49
CA MET A 108 -7.21 -37.77 0.00
C MET A 108 -6.66 -37.84 -1.43
N SER A 109 -5.97 -38.92 -1.78
CA SER A 109 -5.48 -39.14 -3.15
C SER A 109 -6.64 -39.29 -4.13
N PHE A 110 -7.71 -40.00 -3.73
CA PHE A 110 -8.92 -40.16 -4.53
C PHE A 110 -9.63 -38.82 -4.75
N GLN A 111 -9.83 -38.03 -3.69
CA GLN A 111 -10.41 -36.67 -3.82
C GLN A 111 -9.56 -35.73 -4.69
N ALA A 112 -8.23 -35.82 -4.60
CA ALA A 112 -7.34 -35.00 -5.42
C ALA A 112 -7.45 -35.34 -6.92
N THR A 113 -7.64 -36.63 -7.25
CA THR A 113 -7.89 -37.05 -8.64
C THR A 113 -9.25 -36.61 -9.15
N GLU A 114 -10.30 -36.69 -8.32
CA GLU A 114 -11.66 -36.28 -8.69
C GLU A 114 -11.75 -34.78 -8.98
N LYS A 115 -11.27 -33.93 -8.05
CA LYS A 115 -11.22 -32.47 -8.24
C LYS A 115 -10.42 -32.06 -9.48
N ARG A 116 -9.37 -32.82 -9.81
CA ARG A 116 -8.58 -32.57 -11.01
C ARG A 116 -9.35 -32.88 -12.28
N MET A 117 -10.19 -33.92 -12.29
CA MET A 117 -11.04 -34.23 -13.43
C MET A 117 -12.18 -33.23 -13.59
N GLU A 118 -12.79 -32.79 -12.50
CA GLU A 118 -13.78 -31.70 -12.55
C GLU A 118 -13.16 -30.41 -13.09
N THR A 119 -11.94 -30.08 -12.65
CA THR A 119 -11.22 -28.90 -13.14
C THR A 119 -10.90 -29.04 -14.64
N LEU A 120 -10.45 -30.22 -15.08
CA LEU A 120 -10.19 -30.50 -16.50
C LEU A 120 -11.45 -30.38 -17.35
N ALA A 121 -12.56 -30.96 -16.88
CA ALA A 121 -13.86 -30.92 -17.54
C ALA A 121 -14.34 -29.47 -17.71
N SER A 122 -14.37 -28.72 -16.62
CA SER A 122 -14.75 -27.30 -16.63
C SER A 122 -13.89 -26.47 -17.60
N MET A 123 -12.57 -26.66 -17.56
CA MET A 123 -11.63 -25.98 -18.45
C MET A 123 -11.79 -26.36 -19.94
N CYS A 124 -12.21 -27.59 -20.22
CA CYS A 124 -12.42 -28.07 -21.59
C CYS A 124 -13.76 -27.57 -22.13
N ASP A 125 -14.83 -27.71 -21.34
CA ASP A 125 -16.18 -27.27 -21.71
C ASP A 125 -16.25 -25.75 -21.93
N GLU A 126 -15.50 -24.96 -21.15
CA GLU A 126 -15.37 -23.51 -21.35
C GLU A 126 -14.74 -23.16 -22.71
N ARG A 127 -13.63 -23.83 -23.06
CA ARG A 127 -12.96 -23.63 -24.36
C ARG A 127 -13.79 -24.12 -25.53
N ALA A 128 -14.48 -25.24 -25.37
CA ALA A 128 -15.40 -25.78 -26.38
C ALA A 128 -16.55 -24.81 -26.66
N ARG A 129 -17.19 -24.28 -25.61
CA ARG A 129 -18.24 -23.25 -25.74
C ARG A 129 -17.71 -21.99 -26.42
N MET A 130 -16.55 -21.49 -26.01
CA MET A 130 -15.97 -20.28 -26.61
C MET A 130 -15.66 -20.47 -28.10
N LEU A 131 -15.06 -21.61 -28.49
CA LEU A 131 -14.80 -21.94 -29.88
C LEU A 131 -16.09 -22.02 -30.70
N GLN A 132 -17.12 -22.66 -30.14
CA GLN A 132 -18.44 -22.77 -30.77
C GLN A 132 -19.12 -21.40 -30.93
N ASP A 133 -19.07 -20.53 -29.93
CA ASP A 133 -19.66 -19.19 -29.99
C ASP A 133 -19.00 -18.31 -31.05
N GLN A 134 -17.66 -18.32 -31.10
CA GLN A 134 -16.89 -17.56 -32.10
C GLN A 134 -17.14 -18.06 -33.53
N PHE A 135 -17.31 -19.39 -33.68
CA PHE A 135 -17.71 -19.99 -34.94
C PHE A 135 -19.12 -19.56 -35.36
N ASN A 136 -20.08 -19.61 -34.43
CA ASN A 136 -21.47 -19.20 -34.69
C ASN A 136 -21.58 -17.73 -35.13
N VAL A 137 -20.81 -16.82 -34.52
CA VAL A 137 -20.74 -15.42 -34.94
C VAL A 137 -20.28 -15.30 -36.40
N SER A 138 -19.20 -15.99 -36.75
CA SER A 138 -18.67 -15.97 -38.12
C SER A 138 -19.65 -16.58 -39.13
N MET A 139 -20.31 -17.67 -38.75
CA MET A 139 -21.34 -18.35 -39.56
C MET A 139 -22.52 -17.41 -39.85
N ASN A 140 -23.08 -16.74 -38.84
CA ASN A 140 -24.20 -15.82 -39.00
C ASN A 140 -23.85 -14.65 -39.92
N HIS A 141 -22.63 -14.12 -39.84
CA HIS A 141 -22.20 -13.03 -40.71
C HIS A 141 -22.01 -13.51 -42.17
N ILE A 142 -21.46 -14.70 -42.41
CA ILE A 142 -21.39 -15.27 -43.77
C ILE A 142 -22.81 -15.46 -44.34
N GLN A 143 -23.74 -15.97 -43.54
CA GLN A 143 -25.14 -16.09 -43.95
C GLN A 143 -25.77 -14.72 -44.27
N ALA A 144 -25.46 -13.66 -43.52
CA ALA A 144 -25.93 -12.32 -43.84
C ALA A 144 -25.37 -11.83 -45.20
N ILE A 145 -24.11 -12.12 -45.51
CA ILE A 145 -23.51 -11.78 -46.81
C ILE A 145 -24.20 -12.54 -47.95
N SER A 146 -24.59 -13.80 -47.75
CA SER A 146 -25.30 -14.57 -48.79
C SER A 146 -26.65 -13.91 -49.15
N ILE A 147 -27.35 -13.39 -48.13
CA ILE A 147 -28.59 -12.60 -48.30
C ILE A 147 -28.31 -11.27 -49.00
N LEU A 148 -27.21 -10.58 -48.67
CA LEU A 148 -26.81 -9.35 -49.35
C LEU A 148 -26.51 -9.57 -50.83
N ILE A 149 -25.85 -10.68 -51.20
CA ILE A 149 -25.59 -11.03 -52.60
C ILE A 149 -26.91 -11.31 -53.33
N SER A 150 -27.78 -12.17 -52.77
CA SER A 150 -29.11 -12.41 -53.34
C SER A 150 -29.87 -11.10 -53.57
N THR A 151 -29.78 -10.18 -52.61
CA THR A 151 -30.50 -8.91 -52.67
C THR A 151 -29.88 -7.93 -53.68
N PHE A 152 -28.60 -7.61 -53.57
CA PHE A 152 -28.03 -6.48 -54.29
C PHE A 152 -27.30 -6.87 -55.58
N HIS A 153 -26.89 -8.13 -55.74
CA HIS A 153 -26.30 -8.64 -56.96
C HIS A 153 -27.37 -9.18 -57.93
N HIS A 154 -28.17 -10.14 -57.47
CA HIS A 154 -29.20 -10.79 -58.30
C HIS A 154 -30.52 -10.03 -58.35
N GLY A 155 -30.89 -9.38 -57.24
CA GLY A 155 -32.18 -8.68 -57.14
C GLY A 155 -32.19 -7.22 -57.61
N LYS A 156 -31.13 -6.73 -58.27
CA LYS A 156 -31.08 -5.39 -58.89
C LYS A 156 -30.42 -5.46 -60.27
N THR A 157 -30.92 -4.68 -61.22
CA THR A 157 -30.38 -4.59 -62.59
C THR A 157 -30.18 -3.11 -62.95
N PRO A 158 -28.95 -2.60 -63.11
CA PRO A 158 -27.67 -3.32 -62.97
C PRO A 158 -27.36 -3.72 -61.52
N SER A 159 -26.48 -4.70 -61.35
CA SER A 159 -26.01 -5.15 -60.04
C SER A 159 -25.41 -3.99 -59.24
N ALA A 160 -25.78 -3.87 -57.96
CA ALA A 160 -25.19 -2.89 -57.06
C ALA A 160 -23.89 -3.41 -56.39
N ILE A 161 -23.55 -4.69 -56.58
CA ILE A 161 -22.31 -5.31 -56.09
C ILE A 161 -21.45 -5.69 -57.30
N ASP A 162 -20.22 -5.20 -57.34
CA ASP A 162 -19.14 -5.65 -58.21
C ASP A 162 -17.99 -6.24 -57.37
N GLN A 163 -16.97 -6.79 -58.03
CA GLN A 163 -15.81 -7.39 -57.35
C GLN A 163 -15.12 -6.42 -56.39
N ARG A 164 -14.99 -5.15 -56.79
CA ARG A 164 -14.34 -4.12 -55.96
C ARG A 164 -15.16 -3.79 -54.72
N THR A 165 -16.48 -3.66 -54.87
CA THR A 165 -17.41 -3.37 -53.76
C THR A 165 -17.48 -4.57 -52.81
N PHE A 166 -17.52 -5.79 -53.34
CA PHE A 166 -17.51 -7.01 -52.53
C PHE A 166 -16.20 -7.15 -51.73
N ALA A 167 -15.04 -7.02 -52.38
CA ALA A 167 -13.74 -7.10 -51.72
C ALA A 167 -13.62 -6.04 -50.61
N ARG A 168 -13.97 -4.78 -50.91
CA ARG A 168 -13.90 -3.68 -49.94
C ARG A 168 -14.87 -3.85 -48.77
N TYR A 169 -16.11 -4.28 -49.03
CA TYR A 169 -17.09 -4.52 -47.97
C TYR A 169 -16.62 -5.65 -47.06
N THR A 170 -16.26 -6.79 -47.65
CA THR A 170 -15.83 -7.98 -46.89
C THR A 170 -14.52 -7.77 -46.15
N GLU A 171 -13.62 -6.92 -46.65
CA GLU A 171 -12.43 -6.52 -45.90
C GLU A 171 -12.77 -5.61 -44.72
N ARG A 172 -13.64 -4.61 -44.92
CA ARG A 172 -14.08 -3.71 -43.83
C ARG A 172 -14.86 -4.42 -42.73
N THR A 173 -15.63 -5.45 -43.06
CA THR A 173 -16.35 -6.28 -42.09
C THR A 173 -15.59 -7.54 -41.68
N ALA A 174 -14.29 -7.64 -41.98
CA ALA A 174 -13.50 -8.81 -41.62
C ALA A 174 -13.40 -8.99 -40.09
N PHE A 175 -13.41 -7.89 -39.32
CA PHE A 175 -13.36 -7.95 -37.85
C PHE A 175 -14.60 -8.61 -37.22
N GLU A 176 -15.75 -8.60 -37.91
CA GLU A 176 -16.99 -9.27 -37.45
C GLU A 176 -16.94 -10.79 -37.67
N ARG A 177 -15.95 -11.28 -38.42
CA ARG A 177 -15.68 -12.71 -38.66
C ARG A 177 -14.25 -13.04 -38.21
N PRO A 178 -13.97 -13.01 -36.90
CA PRO A 178 -12.61 -13.14 -36.36
C PRO A 178 -11.92 -14.47 -36.74
N LEU A 179 -12.67 -15.47 -37.19
CA LEU A 179 -12.19 -16.81 -37.50
C LEU A 179 -12.04 -17.12 -39.00
N THR A 180 -12.43 -16.20 -39.88
CA THR A 180 -12.36 -16.43 -41.34
C THR A 180 -11.11 -15.81 -41.93
N SER A 181 -10.41 -16.57 -42.75
CA SER A 181 -9.25 -16.11 -43.53
C SER A 181 -9.65 -15.34 -44.80
N GLY A 182 -10.86 -15.57 -45.29
CA GLY A 182 -11.42 -14.86 -46.43
C GLY A 182 -12.78 -15.43 -46.86
N VAL A 183 -13.48 -14.70 -47.73
CA VAL A 183 -14.74 -15.14 -48.34
C VAL A 183 -14.70 -15.03 -49.86
N ALA A 184 -15.39 -15.95 -50.54
CA ALA A 184 -15.51 -15.99 -51.99
C ALA A 184 -16.93 -16.42 -52.40
N TYR A 185 -17.43 -15.82 -53.47
CA TYR A 185 -18.74 -16.10 -54.05
C TYR A 185 -18.58 -16.70 -55.45
N ALA A 186 -19.16 -17.89 -55.62
CA ALA A 186 -19.24 -18.61 -56.87
C ALA A 186 -20.66 -18.53 -57.43
N VAL A 187 -20.79 -18.10 -58.68
CA VAL A 187 -22.09 -18.00 -59.35
C VAL A 187 -22.42 -19.33 -60.03
N ARG A 188 -23.69 -19.71 -60.05
CA ARG A 188 -24.14 -20.89 -60.79
C ARG A 188 -24.27 -20.53 -62.27
N VAL A 189 -23.61 -21.28 -63.15
CA VAL A 189 -23.66 -21.07 -64.61
C VAL A 189 -24.08 -22.37 -65.29
N LEU A 190 -25.11 -22.34 -66.13
CA LEU A 190 -25.47 -23.50 -66.93
C LEU A 190 -24.54 -23.64 -68.14
N HIS A 191 -24.33 -24.86 -68.61
CA HIS A 191 -23.47 -25.09 -69.78
C HIS A 191 -23.89 -24.28 -71.01
N SER A 192 -25.21 -24.13 -71.23
CA SER A 192 -25.77 -23.31 -72.31
C SER A 192 -25.40 -21.83 -72.23
N GLU A 193 -25.06 -21.33 -71.03
CA GLU A 193 -24.76 -19.92 -70.76
C GLU A 193 -23.25 -19.66 -70.67
N ARG A 194 -22.43 -20.71 -70.64
CA ARG A 194 -20.98 -20.63 -70.41
C ARG A 194 -20.27 -19.69 -71.38
N GLU A 195 -20.53 -19.81 -72.68
CA GLU A 195 -19.83 -19.01 -73.70
C GLU A 195 -20.16 -17.51 -73.56
N GLN A 196 -21.41 -17.18 -73.27
CA GLN A 196 -21.84 -15.80 -73.03
C GLN A 196 -21.24 -15.26 -71.73
N PHE A 197 -21.21 -16.07 -70.68
CA PHE A 197 -20.64 -15.73 -69.38
C PHE A 197 -19.13 -15.45 -69.47
N GLU A 198 -18.35 -16.33 -70.10
CA GLU A 198 -16.90 -16.16 -70.27
C GLU A 198 -16.57 -14.90 -71.10
N LYS A 199 -17.36 -14.61 -72.15
CA LYS A 199 -17.24 -13.34 -72.92
C LYS A 199 -17.52 -12.11 -72.07
N GLN A 200 -18.50 -12.16 -71.17
CA GLN A 200 -18.84 -11.05 -70.28
C GLN A 200 -17.78 -10.83 -69.18
N GLN A 201 -17.21 -11.90 -68.65
CA GLN A 201 -16.22 -11.84 -67.58
C GLN A 201 -14.80 -11.57 -68.07
N GLY A 202 -14.48 -11.90 -69.33
CA GLY A 202 -13.15 -11.70 -69.93
C GLY A 202 -12.12 -12.77 -69.53
N TRP A 203 -12.56 -13.90 -68.97
CA TRP A 203 -11.73 -15.06 -68.61
C TRP A 203 -12.52 -16.37 -68.75
N THR A 204 -11.80 -17.48 -68.88
CA THR A 204 -12.39 -18.82 -69.03
C THR A 204 -12.54 -19.53 -67.69
N ILE A 205 -13.55 -20.40 -67.55
CA ILE A 205 -13.76 -21.20 -66.34
C ILE A 205 -12.67 -22.29 -66.23
N LYS A 206 -11.93 -22.29 -65.12
CA LYS A 206 -10.75 -23.15 -64.88
C LYS A 206 -11.04 -24.27 -63.87
N ARG A 207 -10.36 -25.40 -64.01
CA ARG A 207 -10.56 -26.60 -63.17
C ARG A 207 -9.79 -26.51 -61.83
N MET A 208 -10.36 -27.08 -60.76
CA MET A 208 -9.86 -27.06 -59.37
C MET A 208 -8.99 -28.29 -59.01
N ASP A 209 -9.34 -29.49 -59.51
CA ASP A 209 -8.68 -30.77 -59.19
C ASP A 209 -7.16 -30.78 -59.39
N THR A 210 -6.65 -29.98 -60.32
CA THR A 210 -5.24 -29.95 -60.73
C THR A 210 -4.41 -29.18 -59.68
N LEU A 211 -5.05 -28.26 -58.95
CA LEU A 211 -4.50 -27.51 -57.83
C LEU A 211 -4.53 -28.30 -56.51
N GLU A 212 -5.54 -29.16 -56.30
CA GLU A 212 -5.61 -30.04 -55.13
C GLU A 212 -4.47 -31.10 -55.14
N GLN A 213 -4.07 -31.56 -56.33
CA GLN A 213 -3.02 -32.58 -56.49
C GLN A 213 -1.59 -32.02 -56.38
N ASN A 214 -1.36 -30.75 -56.75
CA ASN A 214 -0.06 -30.08 -56.71
C ASN A 214 -0.18 -28.66 -56.13
N PRO A 215 -0.09 -28.46 -54.80
CA PRO A 215 -0.19 -27.14 -54.18
C PRO A 215 1.01 -26.26 -54.54
N VAL A 216 0.75 -25.10 -55.15
CA VAL A 216 1.77 -24.17 -55.66
C VAL A 216 2.22 -23.18 -54.58
N HIS A 217 3.53 -22.89 -54.48
CA HIS A 217 4.06 -21.88 -53.57
C HIS A 217 3.64 -20.44 -53.97
N LYS A 218 3.61 -19.53 -52.98
CA LYS A 218 3.08 -18.15 -53.08
C LYS A 218 3.64 -17.31 -54.23
N ASP A 219 4.84 -17.63 -54.71
CA ASP A 219 5.57 -16.85 -55.72
C ASP A 219 5.51 -17.47 -57.14
N ASP A 220 4.88 -18.65 -57.31
CA ASP A 220 4.79 -19.40 -58.59
C ASP A 220 3.35 -19.56 -59.12
N TYR A 221 2.35 -18.95 -58.49
CA TYR A 221 0.96 -19.07 -58.93
C TYR A 221 0.71 -18.26 -60.21
N ASN A 222 0.71 -18.94 -61.36
CA ASN A 222 0.29 -18.37 -62.64
C ASN A 222 -1.09 -18.92 -63.02
N PRO A 223 -2.18 -18.12 -62.93
CA PRO A 223 -3.52 -18.58 -63.25
C PRO A 223 -3.66 -19.00 -64.72
N ASP A 224 -2.81 -18.52 -65.63
CA ASP A 224 -2.89 -18.84 -67.07
C ASP A 224 -2.42 -20.26 -67.42
N LEU A 225 -1.80 -20.97 -66.47
CA LEU A 225 -1.38 -22.38 -66.63
C LEU A 225 -2.48 -23.40 -66.30
N LEU A 226 -3.63 -22.95 -65.78
CA LEU A 226 -4.71 -23.85 -65.36
C LEU A 226 -5.57 -24.31 -66.55
N GLU A 227 -5.86 -25.61 -66.58
CA GLU A 227 -6.70 -26.20 -67.62
C GLU A 227 -8.17 -25.73 -67.52
N PRO A 228 -8.88 -25.59 -68.65
CA PRO A 228 -10.31 -25.32 -68.67
C PRO A 228 -11.12 -26.41 -67.96
N SER A 229 -12.20 -26.02 -67.26
CA SER A 229 -13.10 -26.97 -66.60
C SER A 229 -13.78 -27.91 -67.63
N PRO A 230 -13.90 -29.22 -67.35
CA PRO A 230 -14.47 -30.21 -68.26
C PRO A 230 -15.94 -29.92 -68.56
N ILE A 231 -16.47 -30.52 -69.61
CA ILE A 231 -17.87 -30.36 -69.99
C ILE A 231 -18.76 -30.97 -68.90
N GLN A 232 -19.51 -30.12 -68.22
CA GLN A 232 -20.48 -30.43 -67.16
C GLN A 232 -21.80 -29.70 -67.44
N GLU A 233 -22.92 -30.16 -66.84
CA GLU A 233 -24.25 -29.52 -66.99
C GLU A 233 -24.30 -28.12 -66.37
N GLU A 234 -23.66 -27.95 -65.20
CA GLU A 234 -23.57 -26.69 -64.48
C GLU A 234 -22.14 -26.50 -63.94
N TYR A 235 -21.76 -25.23 -63.78
CA TYR A 235 -20.46 -24.79 -63.27
C TYR A 235 -20.69 -23.86 -62.08
N ALA A 236 -19.70 -23.78 -61.19
CA ALA A 236 -19.68 -22.82 -60.09
C ALA A 236 -18.36 -22.00 -60.09
N PRO A 237 -18.13 -21.14 -61.11
CA PRO A 237 -16.96 -20.28 -61.13
C PRO A 237 -17.03 -19.19 -60.06
N VAL A 238 -15.91 -18.96 -59.35
CA VAL A 238 -15.76 -17.85 -58.41
C VAL A 238 -15.68 -16.53 -59.18
N VAL A 239 -16.63 -15.63 -58.90
CA VAL A 239 -16.72 -14.29 -59.51
C VAL A 239 -16.36 -13.17 -58.55
N PHE A 240 -16.67 -13.34 -57.26
CA PHE A 240 -16.26 -12.39 -56.23
C PHE A 240 -15.38 -13.04 -55.18
N ALA A 241 -14.31 -12.35 -54.78
CA ALA A 241 -13.39 -12.85 -53.76
C ALA A 241 -12.77 -11.69 -52.99
N GLN A 242 -12.57 -11.87 -51.69
CA GLN A 242 -11.74 -10.96 -50.89
C GLN A 242 -10.28 -11.06 -51.36
N ASP A 243 -9.52 -9.97 -51.28
CA ASP A 243 -8.15 -9.88 -51.82
C ASP A 243 -7.22 -11.03 -51.37
N ILE A 244 -7.36 -11.50 -50.12
CA ILE A 244 -6.58 -12.61 -49.56
C ILE A 244 -6.80 -13.93 -50.33
N VAL A 245 -8.03 -14.15 -50.81
CA VAL A 245 -8.47 -15.34 -51.55
C VAL A 245 -8.74 -15.06 -53.03
N SER A 246 -8.30 -13.91 -53.55
CA SER A 246 -8.47 -13.51 -54.96
C SER A 246 -7.92 -14.51 -55.98
N HIS A 247 -6.94 -15.33 -55.59
CA HIS A 247 -6.38 -16.40 -56.41
C HIS A 247 -7.40 -17.49 -56.80
N VAL A 248 -8.56 -17.59 -56.14
CA VAL A 248 -9.60 -18.56 -56.53
C VAL A 248 -10.56 -18.04 -57.59
N VAL A 249 -10.48 -16.76 -57.98
CA VAL A 249 -11.31 -16.19 -59.05
C VAL A 249 -11.09 -17.00 -60.34
N SER A 250 -12.16 -17.22 -61.11
CA SER A 250 -12.23 -18.07 -62.31
C SER A 250 -12.20 -19.58 -62.10
N ILE A 251 -11.94 -20.06 -60.88
CA ILE A 251 -11.93 -21.50 -60.57
C ILE A 251 -13.35 -22.03 -60.37
N ASP A 252 -13.63 -23.18 -60.97
CA ASP A 252 -14.88 -23.92 -60.84
C ASP A 252 -14.91 -24.82 -59.61
N MET A 253 -15.69 -24.42 -58.61
CA MET A 253 -15.83 -25.16 -57.35
C MET A 253 -16.49 -26.54 -57.51
N LEU A 254 -17.23 -26.79 -58.60
CA LEU A 254 -17.85 -28.09 -58.86
C LEU A 254 -16.88 -29.14 -59.39
N SER A 255 -15.72 -28.70 -59.89
CA SER A 255 -14.66 -29.60 -60.37
C SER A 255 -13.77 -30.15 -59.25
N GLY A 256 -13.85 -29.62 -58.03
CA GLY A 256 -13.10 -30.09 -56.86
C GLY A 256 -13.77 -31.27 -56.15
N GLN A 257 -12.99 -32.16 -55.53
CA GLN A 257 -13.53 -33.41 -54.97
C GLN A 257 -14.37 -33.20 -53.69
N GLU A 258 -13.91 -32.34 -52.78
CA GLU A 258 -14.59 -32.04 -51.52
C GLU A 258 -15.52 -30.83 -51.63
N ASP A 259 -15.11 -29.81 -52.37
CA ASP A 259 -15.89 -28.58 -52.57
C ASP A 259 -17.21 -28.83 -53.32
N SER A 260 -17.19 -29.69 -54.36
CA SER A 260 -18.40 -30.05 -55.11
C SER A 260 -19.46 -30.69 -54.21
N LYS A 261 -19.07 -31.65 -53.38
CA LYS A 261 -19.98 -32.28 -52.40
C LYS A 261 -20.54 -31.25 -51.43
N ASN A 262 -19.70 -30.34 -50.93
CA ASN A 262 -20.09 -29.33 -49.96
C ASN A 262 -21.14 -28.36 -50.55
N VAL A 263 -20.87 -27.85 -51.75
CA VAL A 263 -21.77 -26.98 -52.53
C VAL A 263 -23.12 -27.66 -52.78
N LEU A 264 -23.11 -28.92 -53.22
CA LEU A 264 -24.32 -29.69 -53.49
C LEU A 264 -25.13 -29.98 -52.22
N CYS A 265 -24.47 -30.24 -51.09
CA CYS A 265 -25.12 -30.44 -49.80
C CYS A 265 -25.73 -29.15 -49.25
N ALA A 266 -25.01 -28.03 -49.29
CA ALA A 266 -25.50 -26.72 -48.85
C ALA A 266 -26.75 -26.31 -49.64
N ARG A 267 -26.73 -26.54 -50.96
CA ARG A 267 -27.88 -26.31 -51.85
C ARG A 267 -29.14 -27.06 -51.44
N LYS A 268 -29.01 -28.35 -51.12
CA LYS A 268 -30.15 -29.20 -50.73
C LYS A 268 -30.63 -28.86 -49.31
N SER A 269 -29.70 -28.64 -48.39
CA SER A 269 -29.99 -28.48 -46.96
C SER A 269 -30.54 -27.10 -46.60
N GLY A 270 -30.21 -26.06 -47.37
CA GLY A 270 -30.55 -24.66 -47.02
C GLY A 270 -29.81 -24.15 -45.79
N LYS A 271 -28.79 -24.87 -45.33
CA LYS A 271 -27.98 -24.55 -44.14
C LYS A 271 -26.51 -24.47 -44.54
N GLY A 272 -25.69 -23.84 -43.68
CA GLY A 272 -24.24 -23.87 -43.83
C GLY A 272 -23.71 -25.30 -43.71
N VAL A 273 -22.84 -25.71 -44.63
CA VAL A 273 -22.20 -27.04 -44.63
C VAL A 273 -20.67 -26.87 -44.69
N LEU A 274 -19.94 -27.73 -43.99
CA LEU A 274 -18.48 -27.71 -43.91
C LEU A 274 -17.85 -28.80 -44.78
N THR A 275 -16.75 -28.46 -45.46
CA THR A 275 -15.89 -29.46 -46.10
C THR A 275 -15.23 -30.38 -45.06
N ALA A 276 -14.71 -31.52 -45.51
CA ALA A 276 -13.70 -32.22 -44.71
C ALA A 276 -12.50 -31.28 -44.50
N PRO A 277 -11.71 -31.46 -43.43
CA PRO A 277 -10.44 -30.75 -43.30
C PRO A 277 -9.51 -31.10 -44.45
N PHE A 278 -9.06 -30.10 -45.20
CA PHE A 278 -8.10 -30.26 -46.29
C PHE A 278 -7.07 -29.14 -46.26
N ARG A 279 -5.99 -29.28 -47.03
CA ARG A 279 -4.92 -28.27 -47.03
C ARG A 279 -5.29 -27.10 -47.95
N LEU A 280 -5.34 -25.89 -47.39
CA LEU A 280 -5.68 -24.69 -48.14
C LEU A 280 -4.57 -24.35 -49.15
N LEU A 281 -4.96 -23.99 -50.38
CA LEU A 281 -4.07 -23.85 -51.55
C LEU A 281 -2.85 -22.94 -51.32
N LYS A 282 -2.99 -21.84 -50.56
CA LYS A 282 -1.91 -20.86 -50.36
C LYS A 282 -1.09 -21.07 -49.09
N THR A 283 -1.70 -21.58 -48.03
CA THR A 283 -1.04 -21.70 -46.71
C THR A 283 -0.52 -23.11 -46.47
N ASN A 284 -0.98 -24.11 -47.23
CA ASN A 284 -0.75 -25.54 -46.99
C ASN A 284 -1.12 -25.98 -45.56
N ARG A 285 -1.92 -25.17 -44.86
CA ARG A 285 -2.45 -25.44 -43.53
C ARG A 285 -3.80 -26.12 -43.64
N LEU A 286 -4.14 -26.90 -42.62
CA LEU A 286 -5.42 -27.57 -42.56
C LEU A 286 -6.54 -26.54 -42.33
N GLY A 287 -7.50 -26.50 -43.24
CA GLY A 287 -8.64 -25.59 -43.18
C GLY A 287 -9.94 -26.28 -43.56
N VAL A 288 -11.04 -25.59 -43.29
CA VAL A 288 -12.40 -25.99 -43.69
C VAL A 288 -13.09 -24.83 -44.38
N ILE A 289 -13.93 -25.14 -45.36
CA ILE A 289 -14.74 -24.16 -46.08
C ILE A 289 -16.20 -24.33 -45.66
N LEU A 290 -16.78 -23.26 -45.11
CA LEU A 290 -18.20 -23.15 -44.79
C LEU A 290 -18.93 -22.60 -45.99
N THR A 291 -19.86 -23.37 -46.56
CA THR A 291 -20.59 -22.98 -47.76
C THR A 291 -22.06 -22.74 -47.46
N PHE A 292 -22.57 -21.60 -47.93
CA PHE A 292 -24.00 -21.28 -47.99
C PHE A 292 -24.46 -21.17 -49.44
N ALA A 293 -25.60 -21.77 -49.76
CA ALA A 293 -26.26 -21.51 -51.03
C ALA A 293 -26.95 -20.13 -51.01
N VAL A 294 -26.81 -19.40 -52.11
CA VAL A 294 -27.50 -18.14 -52.38
C VAL A 294 -28.72 -18.46 -53.22
N TYR A 295 -29.90 -18.20 -52.67
CA TYR A 295 -31.17 -18.47 -53.33
C TYR A 295 -31.82 -17.19 -53.87
N LYS A 296 -32.72 -17.35 -54.85
CA LYS A 296 -33.64 -16.32 -55.31
C LYS A 296 -34.52 -15.83 -54.16
N ARG A 297 -34.88 -14.55 -54.17
CA ARG A 297 -35.65 -13.89 -53.10
C ARG A 297 -37.01 -14.52 -52.82
N ASP A 298 -37.64 -15.12 -53.81
CA ASP A 298 -39.02 -15.62 -53.73
C ASP A 298 -39.13 -17.05 -53.16
N LEU A 299 -38.06 -17.56 -52.53
CA LEU A 299 -38.03 -18.89 -51.95
C LEU A 299 -38.90 -18.98 -50.67
N PRO A 300 -39.88 -19.90 -50.60
CA PRO A 300 -40.68 -20.10 -49.39
C PRO A 300 -39.85 -20.58 -48.20
N LEU A 301 -40.22 -20.17 -46.97
CA LEU A 301 -39.53 -20.58 -45.72
C LEU A 301 -39.49 -22.11 -45.52
N ASN A 302 -40.47 -22.85 -46.05
CA ASN A 302 -40.57 -24.31 -46.00
C ASN A 302 -40.28 -25.00 -47.36
N ALA A 303 -39.42 -24.40 -48.19
CA ALA A 303 -39.10 -24.95 -49.51
C ALA A 303 -38.52 -26.37 -49.43
N THR A 304 -39.00 -27.24 -50.33
CA THR A 304 -38.49 -28.60 -50.56
C THR A 304 -37.06 -28.56 -51.12
N PRO A 305 -36.27 -29.64 -50.98
CA PRO A 305 -34.92 -29.69 -51.55
C PRO A 305 -34.88 -29.41 -53.07
N THR A 306 -35.90 -29.83 -53.81
CA THR A 306 -36.05 -29.59 -55.25
C THR A 306 -36.28 -28.12 -55.58
N GLU A 307 -37.17 -27.44 -54.83
CA GLU A 307 -37.41 -26.00 -54.99
C GLU A 307 -36.14 -25.19 -54.68
N ARG A 308 -35.39 -25.58 -53.64
CA ARG A 308 -34.10 -24.95 -53.30
C ARG A 308 -33.07 -25.12 -54.40
N ILE A 309 -32.94 -26.32 -54.98
CA ILE A 309 -32.03 -26.56 -56.10
C ILE A 309 -32.37 -25.66 -57.28
N GLN A 310 -33.66 -25.53 -57.62
CA GLN A 310 -34.09 -24.70 -58.74
C GLN A 310 -33.89 -23.20 -58.46
N ALA A 311 -34.10 -22.77 -57.22
CA ALA A 311 -33.94 -21.38 -56.80
C ALA A 311 -32.48 -20.97 -56.51
N THR A 312 -31.49 -21.83 -56.73
CA THR A 312 -30.08 -21.52 -56.44
C THR A 312 -29.46 -20.65 -57.53
N ASP A 313 -28.95 -19.47 -57.13
CA ASP A 313 -28.22 -18.53 -57.99
C ASP A 313 -26.69 -18.64 -57.82
N GLY A 314 -26.21 -19.18 -56.69
CA GLY A 314 -24.79 -19.42 -56.47
C GLY A 314 -24.46 -19.86 -55.05
N TYR A 315 -23.19 -19.73 -54.66
CA TYR A 315 -22.62 -20.29 -53.44
C TYR A 315 -21.64 -19.31 -52.82
N LEU A 316 -21.77 -19.04 -51.53
CA LEU A 316 -20.84 -18.24 -50.76
C LEU A 316 -20.02 -19.14 -49.83
N GLY A 317 -18.71 -19.15 -50.02
CA GLY A 317 -17.75 -19.89 -49.20
C GLY A 317 -16.98 -18.96 -48.25
N GLY A 318 -16.88 -19.35 -46.98
CA GLY A 318 -15.97 -18.76 -46.01
C GLY A 318 -14.87 -19.73 -45.62
N VAL A 319 -13.62 -19.30 -45.71
CA VAL A 319 -12.44 -20.13 -45.43
C VAL A 319 -12.03 -19.97 -43.97
N PHE A 320 -11.91 -21.08 -43.23
CA PHE A 320 -11.43 -21.11 -41.85
C PHE A 320 -10.07 -21.80 -41.78
N ASP A 321 -9.05 -21.10 -41.26
CA ASP A 321 -7.76 -21.69 -40.88
C ASP A 321 -7.89 -22.21 -39.44
N ILE A 322 -7.98 -23.54 -39.29
CA ILE A 322 -8.29 -24.16 -38.00
C ILE A 322 -7.14 -23.98 -37.01
N GLU A 323 -5.90 -24.05 -37.49
CA GLU A 323 -4.71 -23.95 -36.65
C GLU A 323 -4.58 -22.55 -36.06
N SER A 324 -4.66 -21.52 -36.90
CA SER A 324 -4.62 -20.13 -36.43
C SER A 324 -5.82 -19.78 -35.53
N LEU A 325 -6.99 -20.36 -35.82
CA LEU A 325 -8.21 -20.19 -35.05
C LEU A 325 -8.03 -20.68 -33.60
N VAL A 326 -7.66 -21.95 -33.45
CA VAL A 326 -7.60 -22.57 -32.13
C VAL A 326 -6.43 -21.98 -31.33
N GLU A 327 -5.29 -21.65 -31.95
CA GLU A 327 -4.18 -20.98 -31.27
C GLU A 327 -4.55 -19.60 -30.71
N LYS A 328 -5.23 -18.75 -31.50
CA LYS A 328 -5.67 -17.41 -31.04
C LYS A 328 -6.61 -17.50 -29.84
N LEU A 329 -7.54 -18.45 -29.86
CA LEU A 329 -8.48 -18.67 -28.75
C LEU A 329 -7.77 -19.21 -27.50
N LEU A 330 -6.81 -20.12 -27.68
CA LEU A 330 -6.02 -20.65 -26.58
C LEU A 330 -5.10 -19.58 -25.95
N GLN A 331 -4.59 -18.63 -26.73
CA GLN A 331 -3.81 -17.49 -26.23
C GLN A 331 -4.65 -16.53 -25.37
N GLN A 332 -5.90 -16.25 -25.75
CA GLN A 332 -6.80 -15.39 -24.96
C GLN A 332 -7.15 -15.97 -23.59
N LEU A 333 -7.12 -17.30 -23.45
CA LEU A 333 -7.46 -18.04 -22.24
C LEU A 333 -6.22 -18.61 -21.52
N ALA A 334 -5.05 -17.96 -21.66
CA ALA A 334 -3.81 -18.41 -21.05
C ALA A 334 -3.87 -18.33 -19.51
N SER A 335 -4.41 -19.38 -18.89
CA SER A 335 -4.35 -19.62 -17.45
C SER A 335 -2.99 -20.22 -17.06
N LYS A 336 -2.65 -20.16 -15.76
CA LYS A 336 -1.38 -20.71 -15.22
C LYS A 336 -1.19 -22.22 -15.45
N GLN A 337 -2.21 -22.96 -15.88
CA GLN A 337 -2.14 -24.40 -16.13
C GLN A 337 -2.37 -24.70 -17.61
N THR A 338 -1.31 -25.16 -18.29
CA THR A 338 -1.36 -25.48 -19.71
C THR A 338 -2.01 -26.85 -19.93
N ILE A 339 -3.24 -26.88 -20.44
CA ILE A 339 -3.85 -28.08 -21.03
C ILE A 339 -3.46 -28.19 -22.51
N LEU A 340 -3.35 -29.41 -23.02
CA LEU A 340 -3.32 -29.71 -24.44
C LEU A 340 -4.76 -29.89 -24.92
N VAL A 341 -5.11 -29.25 -26.03
CA VAL A 341 -6.42 -29.33 -26.67
C VAL A 341 -6.26 -29.95 -28.05
N ASN A 342 -7.04 -30.98 -28.32
CA ASN A 342 -7.17 -31.59 -29.63
C ASN A 342 -8.62 -31.41 -30.13
N VAL A 343 -8.80 -31.04 -31.39
CA VAL A 343 -10.13 -30.94 -32.02
C VAL A 343 -10.20 -31.99 -33.12
N LEU A 344 -11.25 -32.81 -33.09
CA LEU A 344 -11.41 -33.97 -33.96
C LEU A 344 -12.75 -33.94 -34.71
N ASP A 345 -12.72 -34.33 -35.98
CA ASP A 345 -13.90 -34.77 -36.72
C ASP A 345 -14.17 -36.25 -36.39
N THR A 346 -15.30 -36.53 -35.72
CA THR A 346 -15.71 -37.88 -35.34
C THR A 346 -16.84 -38.43 -36.21
N THR A 347 -17.09 -37.80 -37.37
CA THR A 347 -18.10 -38.27 -38.34
C THR A 347 -17.83 -39.70 -38.78
N ASN A 348 -16.55 -40.07 -38.98
CA ASN A 348 -16.12 -41.45 -39.13
C ASN A 348 -15.50 -41.96 -37.84
N GLN A 349 -16.25 -42.79 -37.10
CA GLN A 349 -15.80 -43.32 -35.80
C GLN A 349 -14.55 -44.20 -35.91
N SER A 350 -14.31 -44.84 -37.06
CA SER A 350 -13.15 -45.71 -37.25
C SER A 350 -11.85 -44.93 -37.50
N TYR A 351 -11.94 -43.74 -38.07
CA TYR A 351 -10.79 -42.91 -38.42
C TYR A 351 -11.11 -41.42 -38.17
N PRO A 352 -11.06 -40.95 -36.91
CA PRO A 352 -11.30 -39.55 -36.60
C PRO A 352 -10.19 -38.68 -37.20
N ILE A 353 -10.57 -37.60 -37.86
CA ILE A 353 -9.62 -36.68 -38.50
C ILE A 353 -9.24 -35.61 -37.49
N SER A 354 -7.94 -35.48 -37.18
CA SER A 354 -7.46 -34.40 -36.32
C SER A 354 -7.53 -33.07 -37.08
N MET A 355 -8.42 -32.19 -36.62
CA MET A 355 -8.54 -30.81 -37.12
C MET A 355 -7.50 -29.90 -36.46
N TYR A 356 -7.14 -30.19 -35.20
CA TYR A 356 -6.13 -29.45 -34.44
C TYR A 356 -5.49 -30.36 -33.38
N GLY A 357 -4.18 -30.25 -33.20
CA GLY A 357 -3.41 -30.98 -32.19
C GLY A 357 -2.85 -32.32 -32.68
N SER A 358 -1.90 -32.87 -31.90
CA SER A 358 -1.15 -34.08 -32.26
C SER A 358 -1.83 -35.35 -31.74
N ASN A 359 -1.93 -36.37 -32.59
CA ASN A 359 -2.34 -37.74 -32.22
C ASN A 359 -1.21 -38.45 -31.44
N ALA A 360 -1.01 -38.12 -30.17
CA ALA A 360 0.03 -38.76 -29.35
C ALA A 360 -0.54 -39.39 -28.07
N SER A 361 -0.46 -40.72 -28.02
CA SER A 361 -0.52 -41.70 -26.92
C SER A 361 -1.71 -41.72 -25.93
N ASN A 362 -2.28 -42.93 -25.80
CA ASN A 362 -3.34 -43.41 -24.89
C ASN A 362 -2.94 -43.41 -23.41
N ASP A 363 -2.79 -42.24 -22.75
CA ASP A 363 -2.58 -42.21 -21.30
C ASP A 363 -3.69 -41.46 -20.53
N ARG A 364 -3.98 -41.98 -19.34
CA ARG A 364 -5.32 -42.39 -18.85
C ARG A 364 -6.38 -41.34 -18.43
N LEU A 365 -6.17 -40.04 -18.58
CA LEU A 365 -7.13 -39.02 -18.09
C LEU A 365 -7.36 -37.93 -19.15
N GLU A 366 -8.44 -38.10 -19.92
CA GLU A 366 -8.89 -37.18 -20.98
C GLU A 366 -10.36 -36.81 -20.71
N HIS A 367 -10.72 -35.55 -20.96
CA HIS A 367 -12.11 -35.11 -20.99
C HIS A 367 -12.53 -34.79 -22.42
N VAL A 368 -13.76 -35.17 -22.79
CA VAL A 368 -14.31 -34.97 -24.12
C VAL A 368 -15.52 -34.05 -24.04
N SER A 369 -15.46 -32.94 -24.77
CA SER A 369 -16.54 -31.96 -24.90
C SER A 369 -17.07 -31.98 -26.34
N PRO A 370 -18.38 -32.14 -26.58
CA PRO A 370 -18.93 -32.11 -27.92
C PRO A 370 -18.87 -30.69 -28.52
N LEU A 371 -18.60 -30.60 -29.82
CA LEU A 371 -18.60 -29.34 -30.58
C LEU A 371 -19.64 -29.41 -31.70
N ASN A 372 -20.41 -28.33 -31.86
CA ASN A 372 -21.40 -28.21 -32.93
C ASN A 372 -21.14 -26.94 -33.76
N PHE A 373 -20.61 -27.13 -34.97
CA PHE A 373 -20.35 -26.07 -35.95
C PHE A 373 -21.51 -25.84 -36.92
N GLY A 374 -22.73 -26.27 -36.59
CA GLY A 374 -23.93 -26.01 -37.39
C GLY A 374 -24.11 -26.92 -38.62
N ASP A 375 -23.11 -27.74 -38.96
CA ASP A 375 -23.21 -28.76 -40.01
C ASP A 375 -24.00 -29.99 -39.50
N PRO A 376 -25.17 -30.32 -40.09
CA PRO A 376 -25.95 -31.48 -39.67
C PRO A 376 -25.32 -32.83 -40.04
N PHE A 377 -24.33 -32.84 -40.95
CA PHE A 377 -23.72 -34.07 -41.48
C PHE A 377 -22.40 -34.43 -40.78
N ARG A 378 -21.81 -33.52 -40.01
CA ARG A 378 -20.52 -33.72 -39.35
C ARG A 378 -20.61 -33.61 -37.83
N LYS A 379 -19.88 -34.47 -37.13
CA LYS A 379 -19.76 -34.46 -35.66
C LYS A 379 -18.34 -34.09 -35.26
N HIS A 380 -18.23 -33.19 -34.29
CA HIS A 380 -16.96 -32.66 -33.84
C HIS A 380 -16.82 -32.81 -32.32
N GLU A 381 -15.61 -33.08 -31.85
CA GLU A 381 -15.30 -33.22 -30.43
C GLU A 381 -14.01 -32.47 -30.09
N MET A 382 -14.00 -31.81 -28.93
CA MET A 382 -12.81 -31.28 -28.30
C MET A 382 -12.35 -32.25 -27.22
N ARG A 383 -11.08 -32.63 -27.26
CA ARG A 383 -10.46 -33.47 -26.25
C ARG A 383 -9.36 -32.71 -25.53
N CYS A 384 -9.45 -32.69 -24.20
CA CYS A 384 -8.52 -31.95 -23.37
C CYS A 384 -7.76 -32.87 -22.41
N ARG A 385 -6.47 -32.59 -22.25
CA ARG A 385 -5.60 -33.27 -21.28
C ARG A 385 -4.60 -32.31 -20.66
N PHE A 386 -4.10 -32.63 -19.47
CA PHE A 386 -3.01 -31.85 -18.88
C PHE A 386 -1.68 -32.11 -19.61
N LYS A 387 -0.90 -31.05 -19.86
CA LYS A 387 0.44 -31.15 -20.47
C LYS A 387 1.46 -31.85 -19.55
N GLN A 388 1.24 -31.79 -18.24
CA GLN A 388 2.14 -32.36 -17.23
C GLN A 388 1.51 -33.59 -16.57
N LYS A 389 2.36 -34.59 -16.28
CA LYS A 389 1.98 -35.74 -15.44
C LYS A 389 1.41 -35.27 -14.10
N PRO A 390 0.52 -36.04 -13.46
CA PRO A 390 -0.04 -35.62 -12.19
C PRO A 390 1.06 -35.42 -11.14
N PRO A 391 1.24 -34.20 -10.57
CA PRO A 391 2.04 -34.05 -9.37
C PRO A 391 1.59 -35.03 -8.31
N TRP A 392 2.55 -35.51 -7.54
CA TRP A 392 2.30 -36.37 -6.40
C TRP A 392 1.36 -35.63 -5.43
N PRO A 393 0.42 -36.33 -4.77
CA PRO A 393 -0.53 -35.72 -3.85
C PRO A 393 0.18 -35.33 -2.54
N TRP A 394 1.09 -34.34 -2.61
CA TRP A 394 1.93 -33.89 -1.51
C TRP A 394 1.12 -33.53 -0.27
N LEU A 395 -0.07 -32.94 -0.45
CA LEU A 395 -0.97 -32.64 0.66
C LEU A 395 -1.51 -33.91 1.33
N GLY A 396 -1.88 -34.94 0.56
CA GLY A 396 -2.31 -36.24 1.10
C GLY A 396 -1.17 -36.99 1.79
N ILE A 397 0.05 -36.92 1.23
CA ILE A 397 1.26 -37.50 1.82
C ILE A 397 1.60 -36.81 3.14
N THR A 398 1.64 -35.48 3.14
CA THR A 398 2.04 -34.68 4.32
C THR A 398 1.00 -34.72 5.42
N THR A 399 -0.31 -34.71 5.11
CA THR A 399 -1.35 -34.86 6.13
C THR A 399 -1.37 -36.27 6.71
N SER A 400 -1.22 -37.30 5.89
CA SER A 400 -1.17 -38.69 6.36
C SER A 400 0.05 -38.95 7.27
N ILE A 401 1.24 -38.47 6.87
CA ILE A 401 2.46 -38.55 7.69
C ILE A 401 2.33 -37.66 8.94
N GLY A 402 1.79 -36.45 8.80
CA GLY A 402 1.60 -35.51 9.91
C GLY A 402 0.69 -36.06 10.99
N ILE A 403 -0.45 -36.67 10.62
CA ILE A 403 -1.38 -37.33 11.56
C ILE A 403 -0.69 -38.49 12.27
N LEU A 404 0.08 -39.31 11.54
CA LEU A 404 0.85 -40.40 12.14
C LEU A 404 1.89 -39.86 13.14
N VAL A 405 2.63 -38.82 12.79
CA VAL A 405 3.63 -38.18 13.66
C VAL A 405 2.97 -37.57 14.91
N ILE A 406 1.83 -36.89 14.76
CA ILE A 406 1.07 -36.33 15.90
C ILE A 406 0.56 -37.45 16.80
N ALA A 407 -0.01 -38.53 16.27
CA ALA A 407 -0.49 -39.66 17.06
C ALA A 407 0.64 -40.38 17.82
N LEU A 408 1.83 -40.49 17.20
CA LEU A 408 3.04 -41.00 17.83
C LEU A 408 3.58 -40.05 18.91
N LEU A 409 3.58 -38.74 18.66
CA LEU A 409 3.96 -37.72 19.63
C LEU A 409 3.00 -37.67 20.82
N VAL A 410 1.69 -37.80 20.61
CA VAL A 410 0.70 -37.89 21.69
C VAL A 410 0.90 -39.15 22.51
N GLY A 411 1.16 -40.30 21.88
CA GLY A 411 1.54 -41.53 22.57
C GLY A 411 2.83 -41.38 23.38
N HIS A 412 3.82 -40.68 22.83
CA HIS A 412 5.09 -40.38 23.50
C HIS A 412 4.91 -39.37 24.64
N ILE A 413 4.10 -38.32 24.48
CA ILE A 413 3.79 -37.33 25.51
C ILE A 413 3.03 -38.00 26.65
N PHE A 414 2.08 -38.90 26.36
CA PHE A 414 1.35 -39.63 27.40
C PHE A 414 2.28 -40.56 28.20
N HIS A 415 3.17 -41.29 27.51
CA HIS A 415 4.23 -42.09 28.13
C HIS A 415 5.23 -41.22 28.92
N ALA A 416 5.61 -40.06 28.38
CA ALA A 416 6.52 -39.13 29.01
C ALA A 416 5.89 -38.43 30.21
N THR A 417 4.60 -38.07 30.18
CA THR A 417 3.88 -37.38 31.26
C THR A 417 3.74 -38.27 32.49
N VAL A 418 3.46 -39.56 32.27
CA VAL A 418 3.47 -40.57 33.33
C VAL A 418 4.87 -40.73 33.95
N ASN A 419 5.94 -40.57 33.16
CA ASN A 419 7.32 -40.58 33.66
C ASN A 419 7.81 -39.22 34.20
N ARG A 420 7.18 -38.10 33.83
CA ARG A 420 7.61 -36.72 34.13
C ARG A 420 7.01 -36.16 35.42
N ILE A 421 5.98 -36.80 35.98
CA ILE A 421 5.55 -36.55 37.38
C ILE A 421 6.71 -36.79 38.37
N ALA A 422 7.74 -37.56 37.98
CA ALA A 422 8.93 -37.81 38.80
C ALA A 422 10.11 -36.86 38.54
N LYS A 423 10.03 -35.88 37.62
CA LYS A 423 11.21 -35.10 37.21
C LYS A 423 10.84 -33.74 36.61
N VAL A 424 10.42 -32.80 37.45
CA VAL A 424 9.96 -31.45 37.06
C VAL A 424 11.08 -30.40 37.02
N GLU A 425 12.33 -30.75 37.33
CA GLU A 425 13.37 -29.75 37.62
C GLU A 425 14.22 -29.30 36.40
N ASP A 426 14.01 -29.87 35.20
CA ASP A 426 14.91 -29.66 34.04
C ASP A 426 14.31 -28.83 32.89
N ASP A 427 13.10 -28.28 33.06
CA ASP A 427 12.38 -27.52 32.02
C ASP A 427 12.89 -26.07 31.83
N CYS A 428 13.85 -25.61 32.65
CA CYS A 428 14.35 -24.23 32.61
C CYS A 428 15.22 -23.94 31.37
N HIS A 429 15.98 -24.92 30.87
CA HIS A 429 16.94 -24.68 29.79
C HIS A 429 16.31 -24.62 28.38
N LYS A 430 15.18 -25.29 28.16
CA LYS A 430 14.53 -25.34 26.83
C LYS A 430 13.78 -24.04 26.48
N MET A 431 13.36 -23.30 27.51
CA MET A 431 12.74 -21.98 27.38
C MET A 431 13.72 -20.93 26.83
N MET A 432 15.01 -21.03 27.20
CA MET A 432 16.02 -20.05 26.85
C MET A 432 16.39 -20.09 25.34
N GLU A 433 16.42 -21.29 24.75
CA GLU A 433 16.78 -21.46 23.33
C GLU A 433 15.66 -21.00 22.38
N LEU A 434 14.38 -21.23 22.74
CA LEU A 434 13.24 -20.72 21.98
C LEU A 434 13.13 -19.19 22.06
N LYS A 435 13.43 -18.61 23.23
CA LYS A 435 13.51 -17.15 23.39
C LYS A 435 14.58 -16.55 22.48
N LYS A 436 15.75 -17.16 22.42
CA LYS A 436 16.87 -16.70 21.57
C LYS A 436 16.54 -16.74 20.07
N GLN A 437 15.79 -17.74 19.60
CA GLN A 437 15.36 -17.81 18.21
C GLN A 437 14.29 -16.77 17.85
N ALA A 438 13.38 -16.47 18.78
CA ALA A 438 12.40 -15.39 18.60
C ALA A 438 13.09 -14.01 18.55
N GLU A 439 14.03 -13.75 19.47
CA GLU A 439 14.80 -12.50 19.49
C GLU A 439 15.63 -12.31 18.22
N ALA A 440 16.25 -13.37 17.68
CA ALA A 440 17.00 -13.30 16.43
C ALA A 440 16.11 -12.97 15.20
N ALA A 441 14.89 -13.51 15.15
CA ALA A 441 13.94 -13.21 14.09
C ALA A 441 13.44 -11.76 14.15
N ASP A 442 13.18 -11.23 15.35
CA ASP A 442 12.73 -9.84 15.53
C ASP A 442 13.83 -8.82 15.20
N VAL A 443 15.09 -9.12 15.54
CA VAL A 443 16.24 -8.28 15.14
C VAL A 443 16.37 -8.23 13.62
N ALA A 444 16.23 -9.37 12.93
CA ALA A 444 16.30 -9.43 11.47
C ALA A 444 15.14 -8.68 10.79
N LYS A 445 13.90 -8.79 11.33
CA LYS A 445 12.74 -8.03 10.87
C LYS A 445 12.97 -6.52 11.00
N SER A 446 13.52 -6.09 12.12
CA SER A 446 13.79 -4.68 12.41
C SER A 446 14.89 -4.10 11.51
N GLN A 447 15.95 -4.87 11.26
CA GLN A 447 17.05 -4.47 10.39
C GLN A 447 16.63 -4.39 8.92
N PHE A 448 15.79 -5.33 8.46
CA PHE A 448 15.21 -5.28 7.12
C PHE A 448 14.36 -4.02 6.91
N LEU A 449 13.49 -3.67 7.87
CA LEU A 449 12.68 -2.47 7.77
C LEU A 449 13.52 -1.19 7.76
N ALA A 450 14.59 -1.13 8.56
CA ALA A 450 15.52 -0.01 8.54
C ALA A 450 16.22 0.15 7.18
N THR A 451 16.66 -0.94 6.55
CA THR A 451 17.23 -0.91 5.19
C THR A 451 16.20 -0.44 4.16
N VAL A 452 14.98 -1.01 4.19
CA VAL A 452 13.90 -0.61 3.27
C VAL A 452 13.55 0.86 3.41
N SER A 453 13.56 1.42 4.63
CA SER A 453 13.41 2.86 4.84
C SER A 453 14.41 3.66 4.03
N HIS A 454 15.69 3.33 4.17
CA HIS A 454 16.78 4.07 3.57
C HIS A 454 16.73 4.00 2.04
N GLU A 455 16.42 2.80 1.51
CA GLU A 455 16.26 2.54 0.08
C GLU A 455 15.04 3.24 -0.54
N ILE A 456 13.99 3.53 0.24
CA ILE A 456 12.82 4.29 -0.24
C ILE A 456 13.01 5.80 -0.01
N ARG A 457 13.62 6.21 1.10
CA ARG A 457 13.83 7.62 1.45
C ARG A 457 14.73 8.32 0.43
N THR A 458 15.81 7.67 0.03
CA THR A 458 16.80 8.23 -0.90
C THR A 458 16.21 8.62 -2.26
N PRO A 459 15.51 7.73 -3.00
CA PRO A 459 14.87 8.13 -4.26
C PRO A 459 13.71 9.12 -4.05
N MET A 460 12.96 9.00 -2.95
CA MET A 460 11.85 9.93 -2.66
C MET A 460 12.32 11.36 -2.39
N ASN A 461 13.41 11.53 -1.65
CA ASN A 461 14.03 12.83 -1.44
C ASN A 461 14.55 13.42 -2.77
N GLY A 462 15.10 12.58 -3.65
CA GLY A 462 15.45 12.96 -5.01
C GLY A 462 14.25 13.48 -5.81
N VAL A 463 13.12 12.77 -5.79
CA VAL A 463 11.87 13.19 -6.45
C VAL A 463 11.33 14.50 -5.86
N LEU A 464 11.27 14.62 -4.54
CA LEU A 464 10.83 15.84 -3.87
C LEU A 464 11.74 17.04 -4.18
N GLY A 465 13.05 16.80 -4.29
CA GLY A 465 14.03 17.79 -4.73
C GLY A 465 13.80 18.24 -6.17
N MET A 466 13.58 17.30 -7.10
CA MET A 466 13.27 17.62 -8.50
C MET A 466 11.94 18.39 -8.64
N LEU A 467 10.91 18.01 -7.88
CA LEU A 467 9.64 18.74 -7.86
C LEU A 467 9.82 20.15 -7.31
N HIS A 468 10.64 20.33 -6.27
CA HIS A 468 10.99 21.65 -5.75
C HIS A 468 11.71 22.50 -6.80
N MET A 469 12.66 21.92 -7.54
CA MET A 469 13.33 22.62 -8.63
C MET A 469 12.35 22.97 -9.77
N LEU A 470 11.39 22.11 -10.09
CA LEU A 470 10.39 22.39 -11.13
C LEU A 470 9.50 23.59 -10.73
N MET A 471 9.09 23.70 -9.47
CA MET A 471 8.31 24.85 -8.98
C MET A 471 9.05 26.18 -9.07
N ASP A 472 10.39 26.14 -9.15
CA ASP A 472 11.23 27.32 -9.32
C ASP A 472 11.47 27.68 -10.81
N THR A 473 10.81 26.98 -11.75
CA THR A 473 10.80 27.30 -13.19
C THR A 473 9.51 28.02 -13.60
N ASP A 474 9.47 28.58 -14.81
CA ASP A 474 8.26 29.20 -15.37
C ASP A 474 7.20 28.14 -15.68
N LEU A 475 6.33 27.86 -14.69
CA LEU A 475 5.22 26.93 -14.81
C LEU A 475 3.89 27.68 -14.96
N ASP A 476 3.00 27.14 -15.79
CA ASP A 476 1.61 27.60 -15.81
C ASP A 476 0.84 27.18 -14.55
N VAL A 477 -0.35 27.75 -14.33
CA VAL A 477 -1.17 27.49 -13.12
C VAL A 477 -1.51 26.00 -12.95
N THR A 478 -1.73 25.29 -14.04
CA THR A 478 -2.08 23.85 -14.05
C THR A 478 -0.84 23.01 -13.73
N GLN A 479 0.29 23.33 -14.33
CA GLN A 479 1.57 22.69 -14.07
C GLN A 479 2.02 22.90 -12.62
N LEU A 480 1.89 24.11 -12.09
CA LEU A 480 2.19 24.41 -10.70
C LEU A 480 1.31 23.60 -9.73
N ASP A 481 0.02 23.43 -10.05
CA ASP A 481 -0.89 22.59 -9.27
C ASP A 481 -0.49 21.10 -9.30
N TYR A 482 -0.10 20.57 -10.46
CA TYR A 482 0.42 19.20 -10.58
C TYR A 482 1.67 18.98 -9.75
N VAL A 483 2.61 19.93 -9.78
CA VAL A 483 3.86 19.83 -9.04
C VAL A 483 3.61 19.94 -7.53
N ARG A 484 2.75 20.87 -7.10
CA ARG A 484 2.34 20.99 -5.68
C ARG A 484 1.65 19.73 -5.18
N THR A 485 0.75 19.16 -5.98
CA THR A 485 0.04 17.92 -5.65
C THR A 485 1.00 16.73 -5.57
N ALA A 486 1.93 16.61 -6.51
CA ALA A 486 2.97 15.58 -6.48
C ALA A 486 3.89 15.73 -5.27
N GLN A 487 4.27 16.97 -4.92
CA GLN A 487 5.11 17.25 -3.75
C GLN A 487 4.39 16.92 -2.44
N ALA A 488 3.12 17.32 -2.32
CA ALA A 488 2.29 16.98 -1.15
C ALA A 488 2.14 15.47 -1.00
N SER A 489 1.93 14.75 -2.10
CA SER A 489 1.83 13.29 -2.14
C SER A 489 3.15 12.61 -1.73
N GLY A 490 4.29 13.10 -2.23
CA GLY A 490 5.61 12.59 -1.86
C GLY A 490 5.93 12.82 -0.38
N LYS A 491 5.63 14.01 0.16
CA LYS A 491 5.78 14.30 1.59
C LYS A 491 4.91 13.40 2.46
N ALA A 492 3.66 13.17 2.06
CA ALA A 492 2.76 12.26 2.75
C ALA A 492 3.27 10.81 2.76
N LEU A 493 3.86 10.35 1.65
CA LEU A 493 4.45 9.01 1.55
C LEU A 493 5.66 8.84 2.47
N VAL A 494 6.56 9.84 2.52
CA VAL A 494 7.73 9.81 3.43
C VAL A 494 7.29 9.80 4.88
N ALA A 495 6.30 10.63 5.26
CA ALA A 495 5.73 10.62 6.60
C ALA A 495 5.18 9.24 6.99
N LEU A 496 4.43 8.61 6.08
CA LEU A 496 3.86 7.27 6.29
C LEU A 496 4.94 6.19 6.48
N ILE A 497 6.03 6.26 5.72
CA ILE A 497 7.17 5.35 5.88
C ILE A 497 7.81 5.54 7.26
N ASN A 498 8.02 6.79 7.67
CA ASN A 498 8.57 7.09 8.99
C ASN A 498 7.67 6.59 10.12
N GLU A 499 6.35 6.72 10.00
CA GLU A 499 5.39 6.15 10.97
C GLU A 499 5.53 4.62 11.10
N VAL A 500 5.60 3.89 9.99
CA VAL A 500 5.75 2.42 10.00
C VAL A 500 7.06 1.99 10.65
N LEU A 501 8.12 2.77 10.46
CA LEU A 501 9.44 2.47 11.03
C LEU A 501 9.52 2.80 12.50
N ASP A 502 8.93 3.90 12.93
CA ASP A 502 8.78 4.22 14.34
C ASP A 502 8.04 3.08 15.05
N GLN A 503 6.95 2.58 14.47
CA GLN A 503 6.25 1.41 15.03
C GLN A 503 7.18 0.18 15.13
N ALA A 504 7.94 -0.13 14.08
CA ALA A 504 8.87 -1.27 14.09
C ALA A 504 9.99 -1.11 15.12
N LYS A 505 10.55 0.11 15.27
CA LYS A 505 11.56 0.43 16.29
C LYS A 505 11.01 0.24 17.69
N ILE A 506 9.77 0.69 17.94
CA ILE A 506 9.13 0.54 19.25
C ILE A 506 8.84 -0.94 19.56
N GLU A 507 8.28 -1.71 18.61
CA GLU A 507 8.04 -3.16 18.78
C GLU A 507 9.34 -3.92 19.12
N SER A 508 10.47 -3.49 18.56
CA SER A 508 11.78 -4.09 18.81
C SER A 508 12.48 -3.62 20.10
N GLY A 509 11.88 -2.70 20.84
CA GLY A 509 12.47 -2.11 22.06
C GLY A 509 13.70 -1.22 21.82
N LYS A 510 13.94 -0.78 20.57
CA LYS A 510 15.11 0.02 20.18
C LYS A 510 14.85 1.53 20.14
N LEU A 511 13.65 1.97 20.55
CA LEU A 511 13.34 3.39 20.65
C LEU A 511 13.70 3.90 22.05
N GLU A 512 14.67 4.81 22.11
CA GLU A 512 15.04 5.54 23.32
C GLU A 512 14.40 6.93 23.29
N LEU A 513 13.88 7.38 24.44
CA LEU A 513 13.32 8.73 24.59
C LEU A 513 14.45 9.71 24.91
N GLU A 514 14.37 10.91 24.34
CA GLU A 514 15.30 11.98 24.68
C GLU A 514 14.95 12.60 26.05
N GLU A 515 15.96 13.05 26.81
CA GLU A 515 15.77 13.81 28.05
C GLU A 515 16.23 15.26 27.84
N VAL A 516 15.37 16.08 27.24
CA VAL A 516 15.67 17.49 26.91
C VAL A 516 14.77 18.41 27.72
N GLN A 517 15.30 19.58 28.10
CA GLN A 517 14.51 20.61 28.75
C GLN A 517 13.64 21.34 27.71
N PHE A 518 12.32 21.39 27.91
CA PHE A 518 11.38 22.01 26.97
C PHE A 518 10.24 22.77 27.65
N ASP A 519 9.64 23.72 26.93
CA ASP A 519 8.41 24.42 27.32
C ASP A 519 7.20 23.76 26.65
N LEU A 520 6.34 23.16 27.47
CA LEU A 520 5.11 22.50 27.01
C LEU A 520 4.16 23.46 26.29
N ARG A 521 4.10 24.72 26.74
CA ARG A 521 3.21 25.75 26.19
C ARG A 521 3.60 26.08 24.74
N ALA A 522 4.90 26.16 24.47
CA ALA A 522 5.42 26.39 23.12
C ALA A 522 5.07 25.24 22.18
N ILE A 523 5.21 23.99 22.64
CA ILE A 523 4.86 22.81 21.83
C ILE A 523 3.38 22.83 21.43
N LEU A 524 2.48 23.08 22.38
CA LEU A 524 1.04 23.10 22.09
C LEU A 524 0.63 24.31 21.23
N ASP A 525 1.28 25.47 21.38
CA ASP A 525 1.07 26.61 20.49
C ASP A 525 1.49 26.30 19.04
N ASP A 526 2.61 25.60 18.86
CA ASP A 526 3.05 25.16 17.54
C ASP A 526 2.08 24.13 16.96
N VAL A 527 1.59 23.17 17.75
CA VAL A 527 0.60 22.19 17.25
C VAL A 527 -0.72 22.89 16.89
N LEU A 528 -1.18 23.85 17.70
CA LEU A 528 -2.32 24.71 17.36
C LEU A 528 -2.14 25.42 16.02
N SER A 529 -0.92 25.90 15.74
CA SER A 529 -0.62 26.58 14.48
C SER A 529 -0.84 25.69 13.25
N LEU A 530 -0.45 24.41 13.34
CA LEU A 530 -0.56 23.43 12.25
C LEU A 530 -2.00 23.15 11.84
N PHE A 531 -2.94 23.24 12.79
CA PHE A 531 -4.36 22.93 12.57
C PHE A 531 -5.26 24.17 12.47
N SER A 532 -4.74 25.37 12.74
CA SER A 532 -5.50 26.62 12.77
C SER A 532 -6.28 26.90 11.47
N GLY A 533 -5.63 26.81 10.30
CA GLY A 533 -6.28 27.04 9.01
C GLY A 533 -7.42 26.04 8.75
N LYS A 534 -7.18 24.74 8.96
CA LYS A 534 -8.18 23.69 8.76
C LYS A 534 -9.38 23.84 9.70
N SER A 535 -9.15 24.23 10.95
CA SER A 535 -10.21 24.48 11.92
C SER A 535 -11.05 25.70 11.52
N GLN A 536 -10.41 26.77 11.04
CA GLN A 536 -11.10 27.97 10.54
C GLN A 536 -11.92 27.68 9.26
N ASP A 537 -11.37 26.91 8.32
CA ASP A 537 -12.05 26.51 7.08
C ASP A 537 -13.32 25.69 7.37
N LYS A 538 -13.27 24.82 8.39
CA LYS A 538 -14.43 24.04 8.86
C LYS A 538 -15.37 24.82 9.78
N GLY A 539 -14.95 25.96 10.33
CA GLY A 539 -15.70 26.68 11.37
C GLY A 539 -15.78 25.93 12.71
N VAL A 540 -14.82 25.05 13.00
CA VAL A 540 -14.74 24.30 14.27
C VAL A 540 -13.86 25.08 15.24
N GLU A 541 -14.35 25.32 16.46
CA GLU A 541 -13.60 26.07 17.47
C GLU A 541 -12.46 25.21 18.05
N LEU A 542 -11.21 25.69 17.95
CA LEU A 542 -10.04 24.98 18.43
C LEU A 542 -9.42 25.73 19.63
N ALA A 543 -9.12 25.01 20.71
CA ALA A 543 -8.60 25.60 21.94
C ALA A 543 -7.61 24.69 22.68
N VAL A 544 -6.65 25.31 23.36
CA VAL A 544 -5.77 24.65 24.33
C VAL A 544 -5.86 25.38 25.67
N TYR A 545 -5.91 24.59 26.75
CA TYR A 545 -5.82 25.04 28.13
C TYR A 545 -4.77 24.21 28.88
N ILE A 546 -3.92 24.88 29.65
CA ILE A 546 -2.94 24.24 30.54
C ILE A 546 -3.15 24.82 31.93
N SER A 547 -3.24 23.96 32.94
CA SER A 547 -3.37 24.39 34.34
C SER A 547 -2.17 25.24 34.79
N ASP A 548 -2.45 26.23 35.63
CA ASP A 548 -1.43 27.10 36.24
C ASP A 548 -0.49 26.30 37.17
N GLN A 549 -0.90 25.11 37.63
CA GLN A 549 -0.06 24.22 38.45
C GLN A 549 1.03 23.51 37.65
N VAL A 550 0.87 23.41 36.32
CA VAL A 550 1.85 22.72 35.46
C VAL A 550 3.10 23.60 35.28
N PRO A 551 4.30 23.10 35.64
CA PRO A 551 5.54 23.87 35.54
C PRO A 551 5.83 24.37 34.11
N GLN A 552 6.56 25.48 34.00
CA GLN A 552 6.89 26.06 32.70
C GLN A 552 7.90 25.22 31.92
N MET A 553 8.90 24.67 32.61
CA MET A 553 9.95 23.86 32.00
C MET A 553 9.88 22.42 32.51
N LEU A 554 9.80 21.48 31.57
CA LEU A 554 9.80 20.04 31.83
C LEU A 554 11.04 19.41 31.20
N ILE A 555 11.47 18.25 31.71
CA ILE A 555 12.52 17.43 31.11
C ILE A 555 11.90 16.14 30.58
N GLY A 556 12.12 15.85 29.30
CA GLY A 556 11.67 14.65 28.59
C GLY A 556 11.79 14.82 27.07
N ASP A 557 11.03 14.04 26.31
CA ASP A 557 11.10 14.06 24.84
C ASP A 557 10.00 14.95 24.24
N PRO A 558 10.31 16.20 23.82
CA PRO A 558 9.32 17.11 23.26
C PRO A 558 8.80 16.63 21.88
N GLY A 559 9.63 15.93 21.11
CA GLY A 559 9.29 15.47 19.76
C GLY A 559 8.24 14.36 19.79
N ARG A 560 8.43 13.38 20.66
CA ARG A 560 7.48 12.27 20.86
C ARG A 560 6.19 12.74 21.53
N PHE A 561 6.28 13.67 22.48
CA PHE A 561 5.09 14.30 23.04
C PHE A 561 4.28 15.04 21.96
N ARG A 562 4.95 15.86 21.15
CA ARG A 562 4.33 16.56 20.00
C ARG A 562 3.66 15.58 19.04
N GLN A 563 4.30 14.45 18.74
CA GLN A 563 3.77 13.41 17.84
C GLN A 563 2.45 12.84 18.36
N ILE A 564 2.35 12.54 19.67
CA ILE A 564 1.10 12.06 20.28
C ILE A 564 -0.02 13.09 20.08
N ILE A 565 0.26 14.37 20.36
CA ILE A 565 -0.74 15.45 20.22
C ILE A 565 -1.16 15.64 18.76
N ILE A 566 -0.22 15.66 17.80
CA ILE A 566 -0.52 15.77 16.37
C ILE A 566 -1.43 14.64 15.91
N ASN A 567 -1.18 13.41 16.36
CA ASN A 567 -2.00 12.25 16.00
C ASN A 567 -3.44 12.37 16.54
N LEU A 568 -3.58 12.73 17.82
CA LEU A 568 -4.90 12.87 18.45
C LEU A 568 -5.67 14.05 17.86
N MET A 569 -5.07 15.25 17.82
CA MET A 569 -5.69 16.43 17.23
C MET A 569 -5.97 16.24 15.74
N GLY A 570 -5.06 15.61 14.99
CA GLY A 570 -5.27 15.32 13.58
C GLY A 570 -6.50 14.47 13.32
N ASN A 571 -6.77 13.48 14.18
CA ASN A 571 -8.01 12.70 14.13
C ASN A 571 -9.23 13.56 14.50
N SER A 572 -9.17 14.34 15.57
CA SER A 572 -10.29 15.22 15.96
C SER A 572 -10.65 16.23 14.85
N ILE A 573 -9.68 16.94 14.25
CA ILE A 573 -9.94 17.87 13.13
C ILE A 573 -10.56 17.15 11.93
N LYS A 574 -10.14 15.90 11.68
CA LYS A 574 -10.60 15.11 10.56
C LYS A 574 -12.07 14.70 10.71
N PHE A 575 -12.50 14.30 11.91
CA PHE A 575 -13.83 13.72 12.19
C PHE A 575 -14.83 14.68 12.83
N THR A 576 -14.42 15.91 13.16
CA THR A 576 -15.30 16.97 13.64
C THR A 576 -15.65 17.93 12.50
N GLU A 577 -16.95 18.04 12.20
CA GLU A 577 -17.48 18.98 11.20
C GLU A 577 -18.01 20.27 11.84
N LYS A 578 -18.55 20.18 13.06
CA LYS A 578 -19.09 21.33 13.81
C LYS A 578 -18.82 21.16 15.30
N GLY A 579 -18.80 22.29 16.01
CA GLY A 579 -18.59 22.34 17.46
C GLY A 579 -17.15 22.71 17.79
N HIS A 580 -16.46 21.90 18.58
CA HIS A 580 -15.12 22.25 19.06
C HIS A 580 -14.16 21.06 19.21
N ILE A 581 -12.89 21.43 19.36
CA ILE A 581 -11.80 20.57 19.76
C ILE A 581 -11.05 21.28 20.89
N LEU A 582 -10.98 20.64 22.06
CA LEU A 582 -10.35 21.21 23.25
C LEU A 582 -9.25 20.29 23.74
N VAL A 583 -8.04 20.83 23.87
CA VAL A 583 -6.91 20.15 24.52
C VAL A 583 -6.76 20.72 25.92
N THR A 584 -6.78 19.87 26.95
CA THR A 584 -6.54 20.26 28.34
C THR A 584 -5.34 19.52 28.91
N VAL A 585 -4.48 20.23 29.64
CA VAL A 585 -3.37 19.63 30.39
C VAL A 585 -3.44 20.01 31.86
N HIS A 586 -3.40 19.00 32.74
CA HIS A 586 -3.43 19.15 34.18
C HIS A 586 -2.35 18.28 34.83
N LEU A 587 -2.03 18.56 36.10
CA LEU A 587 -1.33 17.59 36.95
C LEU A 587 -2.30 16.45 37.29
N VAL A 588 -1.81 15.22 37.39
CA VAL A 588 -2.65 14.09 37.79
C VAL A 588 -3.21 14.30 39.20
N GLU A 589 -2.40 14.84 40.12
CA GLU A 589 -2.79 15.13 41.49
C GLU A 589 -3.96 16.14 41.55
N GLU A 590 -3.91 17.18 40.71
CA GLU A 590 -4.99 18.19 40.59
C GLU A 590 -6.31 17.55 40.18
N VAL A 591 -6.27 16.56 39.28
CA VAL A 591 -7.48 15.87 38.82
C VAL A 591 -8.03 14.96 39.91
N ILE A 592 -7.18 14.28 40.67
CA ILE A 592 -7.61 13.44 41.82
C ILE A 592 -8.36 14.29 42.85
N ASP A 593 -7.79 15.42 43.25
CA ASP A 593 -8.39 16.33 44.23
C ASP A 593 -9.75 16.88 43.74
N SER A 594 -9.89 17.09 42.43
CA SER A 594 -11.16 17.56 41.84
C SER A 594 -12.26 16.49 41.77
N ILE A 595 -11.89 15.21 41.67
CA ILE A 595 -12.86 14.10 41.60
C ILE A 595 -13.63 13.95 42.91
N GLU A 596 -13.00 14.24 44.06
CA GLU A 596 -13.64 14.20 45.37
C GLU A 596 -14.62 15.36 45.61
N VAL A 597 -14.48 16.47 44.87
CA VAL A 597 -15.23 17.72 45.07
C VAL A 597 -16.37 17.89 44.04
N GLU A 598 -16.23 17.35 42.84
CA GLU A 598 -17.21 17.50 41.75
C GLU A 598 -18.04 16.22 41.54
N THR A 599 -19.06 15.98 42.37
CA THR A 599 -20.05 14.91 42.15
C THR A 599 -21.24 15.34 41.27
N GLU A 600 -21.34 16.62 40.88
CA GLU A 600 -22.54 17.18 40.22
C GLU A 600 -22.28 18.21 39.09
N SER A 601 -21.27 18.05 38.21
CA SER A 601 -21.12 18.93 37.04
C SER A 601 -21.75 18.35 35.76
N SER A 602 -22.82 19.00 35.30
CA SER A 602 -23.65 18.65 34.14
C SER A 602 -22.90 18.66 32.80
N SER A 603 -23.22 17.70 31.93
CA SER A 603 -22.71 17.53 30.55
C SER A 603 -22.99 18.68 29.56
N GLU A 604 -23.49 19.83 30.02
CA GLU A 604 -23.98 20.94 29.19
C GLU A 604 -23.04 22.16 29.14
N ASN A 605 -22.00 22.23 29.99
CA ASN A 605 -21.06 23.35 30.02
C ASN A 605 -19.79 23.05 29.20
N THR A 606 -19.87 23.08 27.86
CA THR A 606 -18.74 22.80 26.96
C THR A 606 -18.21 24.06 26.27
N LEU A 607 -17.16 23.95 25.44
CA LEU A 607 -16.61 25.13 24.73
C LEU A 607 -17.61 25.72 23.73
N SER A 608 -18.36 24.85 23.03
CA SER A 608 -19.28 25.21 21.95
C SER A 608 -20.76 24.85 22.20
N ASP A 609 -21.13 24.44 23.41
CA ASP A 609 -22.48 23.92 23.81
C ASP A 609 -22.91 22.62 23.10
N PHE A 610 -22.02 22.05 22.30
CA PHE A 610 -22.24 20.70 21.77
C PHE A 610 -21.96 19.70 22.90
N PRO A 611 -22.77 18.63 23.01
CA PRO A 611 -22.54 17.59 24.01
C PRO A 611 -21.20 16.91 23.75
N VAL A 612 -20.51 16.51 24.82
CA VAL A 612 -19.22 15.79 24.76
C VAL A 612 -19.32 14.49 25.54
N ALA A 613 -18.49 13.51 25.17
CA ALA A 613 -18.38 12.28 25.94
C ALA A 613 -17.82 12.57 27.34
N ASP A 614 -18.36 11.91 28.36
CA ASP A 614 -17.89 12.09 29.73
C ASP A 614 -16.39 11.76 29.83
N ARG A 615 -15.62 12.82 30.09
CA ARG A 615 -14.17 12.78 30.16
C ARG A 615 -13.67 11.76 31.19
N ARG A 616 -14.39 11.57 32.31
CA ARG A 616 -14.01 10.64 33.38
C ARG A 616 -13.97 9.20 32.92
N GLN A 617 -14.82 8.83 31.96
CA GLN A 617 -14.82 7.48 31.41
C GLN A 617 -13.53 7.17 30.64
N SER A 618 -12.82 8.19 30.14
CA SER A 618 -11.62 7.99 29.33
C SER A 618 -10.40 7.51 30.13
N TRP A 619 -10.35 7.77 31.44
CA TRP A 619 -9.27 7.34 32.34
C TRP A 619 -9.74 6.47 33.50
N LYS A 620 -11.00 6.03 33.51
CA LYS A 620 -11.56 5.17 34.59
C LYS A 620 -10.76 3.88 34.83
N GLY A 621 -10.07 3.38 33.80
CA GLY A 621 -9.25 2.17 33.88
C GLY A 621 -7.77 2.41 34.20
N PHE A 622 -7.35 3.65 34.46
CA PHE A 622 -5.93 3.95 34.66
C PHE A 622 -5.45 3.52 36.04
N ARG A 623 -4.34 2.79 36.12
CA ARG A 623 -3.81 2.28 37.40
C ARG A 623 -3.40 3.41 38.35
N THR A 624 -3.01 4.55 37.80
CA THR A 624 -2.66 5.76 38.57
C THR A 624 -3.79 6.25 39.48
N PHE A 625 -5.05 5.89 39.18
CA PHE A 625 -6.23 6.29 39.96
C PHE A 625 -6.82 5.15 40.82
N SER A 626 -6.24 3.93 40.76
CA SER A 626 -6.65 2.79 41.57
C SER A 626 -5.97 2.84 42.94
N GLN A 627 -6.73 2.70 44.03
CA GLN A 627 -6.30 2.86 45.44
C GLN A 627 -5.17 1.92 45.93
N GLU A 628 -4.62 1.05 45.08
CA GLU A 628 -3.50 0.16 45.44
C GLU A 628 -2.17 0.76 44.96
N GLY A 629 -1.55 1.57 45.83
CA GLY A 629 -0.13 1.90 45.74
C GLY A 629 0.20 3.35 45.44
N PHE A 630 -0.12 4.26 46.36
CA PHE A 630 0.67 5.49 46.51
C PHE A 630 2.07 5.12 47.02
N ILE A 631 2.93 4.63 46.12
CA ILE A 631 4.37 4.70 46.34
C ILE A 631 4.70 6.17 46.12
N HIS A 632 5.04 6.89 47.18
CA HIS A 632 5.58 8.26 47.10
C HIS A 632 6.53 8.36 45.91
N PRO A 633 6.21 9.13 44.86
CA PRO A 633 7.13 9.30 43.75
C PRO A 633 8.38 9.98 44.28
N PHE A 634 9.53 9.57 43.78
CA PHE A 634 10.76 10.34 43.90
C PHE A 634 10.45 11.83 43.72
N SER A 635 10.98 12.69 44.60
CA SER A 635 10.61 14.11 44.80
C SER A 635 10.71 15.05 43.59
N HIS A 636 10.88 14.53 42.38
CA HIS A 636 11.20 15.25 41.15
C HIS A 636 10.35 14.86 39.93
N SER A 637 9.48 13.83 39.99
CA SER A 637 8.63 13.44 38.86
C SER A 637 7.32 14.22 38.81
N ILE A 638 6.99 14.78 37.66
CA ILE A 638 5.73 15.47 37.34
C ILE A 638 4.89 14.53 36.49
N ASN A 639 3.69 14.19 36.94
CA ASN A 639 2.76 13.37 36.18
C ASN A 639 1.68 14.25 35.54
N LEU A 640 1.68 14.31 34.21
CA LEU A 640 0.70 15.09 33.45
C LEU A 640 -0.43 14.19 32.96
N ILE A 641 -1.64 14.72 32.98
CA ILE A 641 -2.79 14.15 32.27
C ILE A 641 -3.22 15.13 31.18
N VAL A 642 -3.29 14.61 29.95
CA VAL A 642 -3.61 15.37 28.75
C VAL A 642 -4.85 14.76 28.09
N SER A 643 -5.86 15.59 27.88
CA SER A 643 -7.11 15.20 27.21
C SER A 643 -7.30 15.99 25.93
N VAL A 644 -7.65 15.28 24.86
CA VAL A 644 -8.09 15.85 23.57
C VAL A 644 -9.55 15.45 23.40
N GLU A 645 -10.42 16.44 23.52
CA GLU A 645 -11.87 16.32 23.45
C GLU A 645 -12.37 16.88 22.11
N ASP A 646 -13.28 16.17 21.46
CA ASP A 646 -13.91 16.58 20.21
C ASP A 646 -15.41 16.28 20.20
N THR A 647 -16.15 17.09 19.44
CA THR A 647 -17.60 16.96 19.22
C THR A 647 -17.92 16.33 17.87
N GLY A 648 -17.06 15.41 17.39
CA GLY A 648 -17.20 14.78 16.09
C GLY A 648 -18.26 13.66 16.03
N GLU A 649 -18.20 12.83 15.00
CA GLU A 649 -19.13 11.71 14.81
C GLU A 649 -19.02 10.61 15.89
N GLY A 650 -17.99 10.64 16.72
CA GLY A 650 -17.69 9.59 17.69
C GLY A 650 -17.35 8.25 17.04
N ILE A 651 -16.97 7.27 17.86
CA ILE A 651 -16.48 5.96 17.41
C ILE A 651 -17.60 4.93 17.55
N PRO A 652 -17.99 4.23 16.46
CA PRO A 652 -18.97 3.13 16.51
C PRO A 652 -18.59 2.04 17.51
N LEU A 653 -19.57 1.54 18.27
CA LEU A 653 -19.36 0.56 19.35
C LEU A 653 -18.58 -0.70 18.90
N GLU A 654 -18.84 -1.18 17.69
CA GLU A 654 -18.15 -2.34 17.11
C GLU A 654 -16.65 -2.11 16.84
N ALA A 655 -16.25 -0.85 16.65
CA ALA A 655 -14.87 -0.46 16.37
C ALA A 655 -14.07 -0.11 17.62
N GLN A 656 -14.74 0.27 18.72
CA GLN A 656 -14.10 0.77 19.95
C GLN A 656 -13.05 -0.19 20.54
N SER A 657 -13.26 -1.50 20.49
CA SER A 657 -12.31 -2.49 21.03
C SER A 657 -11.00 -2.61 20.22
N ARG A 658 -10.97 -2.05 19.00
CA ARG A 658 -9.88 -2.25 18.02
C ARG A 658 -9.18 -0.96 17.60
N VAL A 659 -9.56 0.19 18.17
CA VAL A 659 -9.04 1.50 17.73
C VAL A 659 -7.53 1.69 17.93
N PHE A 660 -6.94 1.02 18.92
CA PHE A 660 -5.49 1.03 19.16
C PHE A 660 -4.75 -0.12 18.47
N THR A 661 -5.44 -0.96 17.70
CA THR A 661 -4.80 -2.05 16.96
C THR A 661 -4.18 -1.49 15.67
N PRO A 662 -2.92 -1.83 15.34
CA PRO A 662 -2.27 -1.33 14.13
C PRO A 662 -3.05 -1.66 12.85
N PHE A 663 -3.01 -0.74 11.88
CA PHE A 663 -3.66 -0.83 10.57
C PHE A 663 -5.19 -0.94 10.61
N MET A 664 -5.82 -0.66 11.74
CA MET A 664 -7.27 -0.66 11.87
C MET A 664 -7.89 0.63 11.35
N GLN A 665 -8.93 0.49 10.51
CA GLN A 665 -9.76 1.58 10.01
C GLN A 665 -11.22 1.26 10.28
N VAL A 666 -12.00 2.28 10.63
CA VAL A 666 -13.43 2.16 10.88
C VAL A 666 -14.16 2.37 9.54
N GLY A 667 -14.40 1.27 8.80
CA GLY A 667 -15.16 1.27 7.53
C GLY A 667 -14.41 0.67 6.32
N PRO A 668 -15.12 0.21 5.26
CA PRO A 668 -14.49 -0.33 4.05
C PRO A 668 -13.75 0.76 3.27
N SER A 669 -12.51 0.46 2.88
CA SER A 669 -11.51 1.36 2.25
C SER A 669 -11.91 2.09 0.95
N ILE A 670 -13.14 1.87 0.46
CA ILE A 670 -13.65 2.21 -0.86
C ILE A 670 -14.52 3.50 -0.85
N SER A 671 -15.06 3.93 0.30
CA SER A 671 -15.82 5.19 0.43
C SER A 671 -14.94 6.31 1.01
N ARG A 672 -13.96 6.82 0.24
CA ARG A 672 -12.99 7.79 0.77
C ARG A 672 -13.49 9.22 0.71
N THR A 673 -14.14 9.67 1.78
CA THR A 673 -14.16 11.10 2.15
C THR A 673 -12.93 11.44 3.00
N HIS A 674 -12.48 10.53 3.89
CA HIS A 674 -11.37 10.80 4.83
C HIS A 674 -10.49 9.55 5.13
N GLY A 675 -9.51 9.23 4.27
CA GLY A 675 -8.57 8.10 4.46
C GLY A 675 -7.42 8.39 5.44
N GLY A 676 -6.89 7.38 6.13
CA GLY A 676 -5.70 7.45 7.02
C GLY A 676 -5.01 6.09 7.12
N THR A 677 -3.81 6.00 7.69
CA THR A 677 -3.01 4.75 7.75
C THR A 677 -3.59 3.70 8.71
N GLY A 678 -4.32 4.15 9.74
CA GLY A 678 -4.75 3.30 10.85
C GLY A 678 -3.63 2.98 11.85
N ILE A 679 -2.51 3.72 11.79
CA ILE A 679 -1.31 3.46 12.60
C ILE A 679 -1.12 4.51 13.72
N GLY A 680 -1.62 5.74 13.52
CA GLY A 680 -1.36 6.85 14.44
C GLY A 680 -1.74 6.58 15.91
N LEU A 681 -2.91 5.97 16.16
CA LEU A 681 -3.35 5.65 17.53
C LEU A 681 -2.52 4.53 18.17
N SER A 682 -2.10 3.52 17.40
CA SER A 682 -1.19 2.48 17.91
C SER A 682 0.18 3.05 18.27
N ILE A 683 0.73 3.97 17.46
CA ILE A 683 1.97 4.68 17.78
C ILE A 683 1.80 5.51 19.05
N SER A 684 0.70 6.28 19.16
CA SER A 684 0.44 7.08 20.37
C SER A 684 0.42 6.21 21.62
N LYS A 685 -0.23 5.03 21.57
CA LYS A 685 -0.23 4.07 22.69
C LYS A 685 1.16 3.57 23.05
N CYS A 686 1.96 3.23 22.04
CA CYS A 686 3.34 2.80 22.23
C CYS A 686 4.23 3.89 22.85
N LEU A 687 4.13 5.14 22.36
CA LEU A 687 4.90 6.28 22.88
C LEU A 687 4.48 6.64 24.32
N VAL A 688 3.19 6.63 24.63
CA VAL A 688 2.69 6.86 25.99
C VAL A 688 3.23 5.81 26.95
N ASN A 689 3.26 4.52 26.56
CA ASN A 689 3.85 3.47 27.37
C ASN A 689 5.36 3.68 27.60
N LEU A 690 6.10 4.15 26.59
CA LEU A 690 7.53 4.50 26.74
C LEU A 690 7.73 5.68 27.71
N MET A 691 6.80 6.65 27.69
CA MET A 691 6.74 7.76 28.66
C MET A 691 6.19 7.33 30.04
N LYS A 692 6.08 6.02 30.29
CA LYS A 692 5.56 5.40 31.52
C LYS A 692 4.14 5.85 31.89
N GLY A 693 3.37 6.24 30.89
CA GLY A 693 1.98 6.66 31.03
C GLY A 693 0.98 5.60 30.54
N GLU A 694 -0.29 5.98 30.56
CA GLU A 694 -1.42 5.17 30.10
C GLU A 694 -2.30 6.00 29.16
N ILE A 695 -2.91 5.39 28.15
CA ILE A 695 -3.80 6.06 27.20
C ILE A 695 -5.16 5.35 27.15
N GLY A 696 -6.22 6.12 27.07
CA GLY A 696 -7.60 5.66 27.01
C GLY A 696 -8.48 6.65 26.25
N PHE A 697 -9.75 6.29 26.08
CA PHE A 697 -10.72 7.16 25.44
C PHE A 697 -12.14 6.90 25.96
N ALA A 698 -12.99 7.90 25.85
CA ALA A 698 -14.44 7.79 25.98
C ALA A 698 -15.06 8.28 24.67
N SER A 699 -16.00 7.55 24.10
CA SER A 699 -16.68 8.01 22.89
C SER A 699 -18.11 7.53 22.82
N ILE A 700 -18.99 8.45 22.44
CA ILE A 700 -20.41 8.17 22.21
C ILE A 700 -20.69 8.45 20.72
N PRO A 701 -21.21 7.48 19.95
CA PRO A 701 -21.56 7.69 18.55
C PRO A 701 -22.48 8.91 18.38
N LYS A 702 -22.15 9.75 17.40
CA LYS A 702 -22.79 11.03 17.01
C LYS A 702 -22.67 12.18 18.01
N ILE A 703 -21.93 12.01 19.10
CA ILE A 703 -21.68 13.06 20.09
C ILE A 703 -20.22 13.51 20.03
N GLY A 704 -19.28 12.56 20.00
CA GLY A 704 -17.86 12.85 19.92
C GLY A 704 -16.97 11.84 20.63
N SER A 705 -15.69 12.20 20.77
CA SER A 705 -14.67 11.39 21.41
C SER A 705 -13.80 12.25 22.32
N THR A 706 -13.37 11.66 23.43
CA THR A 706 -12.38 12.24 24.33
C THR A 706 -11.26 11.24 24.56
N PHE A 707 -10.08 11.52 24.02
CA PHE A 707 -8.88 10.73 24.23
C PHE A 707 -8.07 11.34 25.37
N THR A 708 -7.64 10.51 26.32
CA THR A 708 -6.80 10.97 27.43
C THR A 708 -5.58 10.09 27.56
N PHE A 709 -4.43 10.71 27.84
CA PHE A 709 -3.23 9.98 28.21
C PHE A 709 -2.49 10.64 29.37
N THR A 710 -1.71 9.85 30.09
CA THR A 710 -0.75 10.34 31.08
C THR A 710 0.67 10.32 30.53
N ALA A 711 1.54 11.20 31.04
CA ALA A 711 2.95 11.22 30.70
C ALA A 711 3.77 11.68 31.92
N ILE A 712 4.84 10.95 32.23
CA ILE A 712 5.71 11.24 33.37
C ILE A 712 6.93 12.03 32.87
N PHE A 713 7.15 13.20 33.44
CA PHE A 713 8.28 14.09 33.17
C PHE A 713 9.06 14.39 34.45
N THR A 714 10.21 15.03 34.32
CA THR A 714 10.99 15.53 35.47
C THR A 714 10.91 17.06 35.54
N SER A 715 10.83 17.63 36.74
CA SER A 715 10.84 19.10 36.91
C SER A 715 12.21 19.69 36.54
N GLY A 716 12.21 20.68 35.64
CA GLY A 716 13.43 21.42 35.27
C GLY A 716 13.97 22.36 36.36
N SER A 717 13.35 22.39 37.55
CA SER A 717 13.69 23.34 38.62
C SER A 717 14.83 22.92 39.56
N SER A 718 15.32 21.68 39.48
CA SER A 718 16.16 21.09 40.54
C SER A 718 17.36 20.30 40.01
N SER A 719 18.31 20.93 39.34
CA SER A 719 19.75 20.60 39.48
C SER A 719 20.65 21.61 38.75
N SER A 720 21.79 21.91 39.39
CA SER A 720 22.93 22.69 38.89
C SER A 720 22.88 24.23 38.96
N LYS A 721 23.40 24.74 40.09
CA LYS A 721 24.09 26.05 40.19
C LYS A 721 25.45 26.10 39.44
N LYS A 722 25.75 25.17 38.53
CA LYS A 722 26.92 25.20 37.65
C LYS A 722 26.45 25.24 36.20
N TYR A 723 26.17 26.44 35.72
CA TYR A 723 26.18 26.93 34.32
C TYR A 723 25.37 28.24 34.30
N LYS A 724 25.81 29.21 35.11
CA LYS A 724 25.44 30.62 34.93
C LYS A 724 26.65 31.35 34.39
N SER A 725 26.76 31.43 33.08
CA SER A 725 27.13 32.62 32.31
C SER A 725 27.30 32.20 30.86
N GLN A 726 26.69 32.97 29.95
CA GLN A 726 26.62 32.79 28.49
C GLN A 726 25.46 31.89 28.00
N GLN A 727 24.55 32.52 27.25
CA GLN A 727 23.39 31.97 26.52
C GLN A 727 21.99 31.88 27.15
N ILE A 728 21.67 32.61 28.23
CA ILE A 728 20.26 32.78 28.67
C ILE A 728 19.63 34.12 28.20
N ASN A 729 20.41 35.09 27.76
CA ASN A 729 19.87 36.35 27.23
C ASN A 729 19.90 36.33 25.71
N LYS A 730 18.81 35.91 25.03
CA LYS A 730 18.33 36.61 23.81
C LYS A 730 17.03 36.16 23.13
N MET A 731 16.34 35.05 23.46
CA MET A 731 15.25 34.61 22.57
C MET A 731 13.85 34.33 23.17
N SER A 732 13.65 34.18 24.49
CA SER A 732 12.31 33.80 25.01
C SER A 732 11.60 34.83 25.90
N ASN A 733 12.18 36.00 26.19
CA ASN A 733 11.62 36.97 27.15
C ASN A 733 11.14 38.31 26.56
N SER A 734 11.12 38.53 25.24
CA SER A 734 10.77 39.86 24.71
C SER A 734 9.26 40.16 24.68
N VAL A 735 8.38 39.17 24.53
CA VAL A 735 6.93 39.42 24.36
C VAL A 735 6.21 39.75 25.68
N SER A 736 6.71 39.23 26.81
CA SER A 736 5.96 39.24 28.08
C SER A 736 6.12 40.53 28.92
N SER A 737 7.08 41.39 28.59
CA SER A 737 7.34 42.60 29.38
C SER A 737 6.48 43.80 28.98
N GLU A 738 5.87 43.79 27.79
CA GLU A 738 5.17 44.96 27.22
C GLU A 738 3.73 45.13 27.73
N PHE A 739 3.05 44.04 28.09
CA PHE A 739 1.65 44.07 28.54
C PHE A 739 1.49 43.85 30.06
N TYR A 740 2.61 43.73 30.77
CA TYR A 740 2.62 43.47 32.20
C TYR A 740 1.94 44.61 32.97
N GLY A 741 0.95 44.27 33.82
CA GLY A 741 0.18 45.26 34.60
C GLY A 741 -1.05 45.83 33.89
N MET A 742 -1.29 45.50 32.62
CA MET A 742 -2.55 45.85 31.95
C MET A 742 -3.72 45.01 32.50
N ARG A 743 -4.93 45.59 32.45
CA ARG A 743 -6.18 44.93 32.85
C ARG A 743 -7.13 44.75 31.66
N ALA A 744 -7.63 43.53 31.50
CA ALA A 744 -8.61 43.16 30.50
C ALA A 744 -9.91 42.67 31.14
N LEU A 745 -11.05 43.07 30.56
CA LEU A 745 -12.36 42.54 30.89
C LEU A 745 -12.82 41.62 29.75
N VAL A 746 -13.05 40.34 30.04
CA VAL A 746 -13.57 39.36 29.07
C VAL A 746 -15.05 39.11 29.33
N MET A 747 -15.88 39.36 28.31
CA MET A 747 -17.31 39.10 28.35
C MET A 747 -17.64 37.83 27.57
N ASP A 748 -17.86 36.73 28.30
CA ASP A 748 -18.25 35.44 27.73
C ASP A 748 -19.20 34.70 28.70
N PRO A 749 -20.44 34.39 28.28
CA PRO A 749 -21.41 33.70 29.13
C PRO A 749 -21.01 32.26 29.42
N ARG A 750 -20.09 31.67 28.64
CA ARG A 750 -19.72 30.26 28.76
C ARG A 750 -18.50 30.09 29.66
N PRO A 751 -18.61 29.36 30.79
CA PRO A 751 -17.54 29.30 31.78
C PRO A 751 -16.26 28.62 31.25
N VAL A 752 -16.38 27.55 30.46
CA VAL A 752 -15.22 26.82 29.91
C VAL A 752 -14.47 27.68 28.89
N ARG A 753 -15.18 28.29 27.94
CA ARG A 753 -14.59 29.16 26.92
C ARG A 753 -14.01 30.44 27.51
N ALA A 754 -14.67 31.01 28.52
CA ALA A 754 -14.13 32.14 29.28
C ALA A 754 -12.85 31.75 30.04
N LYS A 755 -12.79 30.56 30.63
CA LYS A 755 -11.59 30.04 31.32
C LYS A 755 -10.42 29.86 30.34
N VAL A 756 -10.65 29.33 29.15
CA VAL A 756 -9.64 29.22 28.07
C VAL A 756 -9.16 30.61 27.63
N SER A 757 -10.07 31.54 27.36
CA SER A 757 -9.74 32.89 26.92
C SER A 757 -8.92 33.63 27.98
N LYS A 758 -9.35 33.53 29.25
CA LYS A 758 -8.65 34.06 30.42
C LYS A 758 -7.22 33.49 30.52
N TYR A 759 -7.04 32.19 30.33
CA TYR A 759 -5.74 31.54 30.32
C TYR A 759 -4.82 32.14 29.23
N GLN A 760 -5.29 32.22 27.98
CA GLN A 760 -4.47 32.71 26.86
C GLN A 760 -4.05 34.18 27.03
N ILE A 761 -4.94 35.02 27.56
CA ILE A 761 -4.64 36.44 27.80
C ILE A 761 -3.69 36.61 29.00
N ARG A 762 -3.86 35.82 30.06
CA ARG A 762 -2.94 35.84 31.22
C ARG A 762 -1.52 35.47 30.87
N ARG A 763 -1.30 34.61 29.86
CA ARG A 763 0.04 34.26 29.36
C ARG A 763 0.83 35.47 28.84
N LEU A 764 0.16 36.57 28.49
CA LEU A 764 0.80 37.84 28.10
C LEU A 764 1.15 38.73 29.29
N GLY A 765 0.87 38.32 30.54
CA GLY A 765 1.07 39.13 31.74
C GLY A 765 -0.08 40.10 32.05
N ILE A 766 -1.24 39.93 31.38
CA ILE A 766 -2.42 40.77 31.53
C ILE A 766 -3.33 40.22 32.64
N HIS A 767 -3.81 41.10 33.52
CA HIS A 767 -4.81 40.75 34.54
C HIS A 767 -6.21 40.71 33.94
N VAL A 768 -6.83 39.53 33.98
CA VAL A 768 -8.14 39.29 33.34
C VAL A 768 -9.25 39.10 34.37
N GLU A 769 -10.29 39.92 34.26
CA GLU A 769 -11.59 39.76 34.90
C GLU A 769 -12.59 39.17 33.90
N VAL A 770 -13.34 38.16 34.29
CA VAL A 770 -14.32 37.47 33.42
C VAL A 770 -15.71 37.77 33.93
N VAL A 771 -16.61 38.10 33.01
CA VAL A 771 -18.01 38.39 33.33
C VAL A 771 -18.94 37.63 32.38
N SER A 772 -19.93 36.94 32.95
CA SER A 772 -20.88 36.11 32.21
C SER A 772 -22.09 36.87 31.66
N GLN A 773 -22.37 38.08 32.18
CA GLN A 773 -23.54 38.87 31.79
C GLN A 773 -23.15 40.27 31.30
N TRP A 774 -23.74 40.70 30.18
CA TRP A 774 -23.54 42.03 29.61
C TRP A 774 -23.73 43.18 30.61
N LYS A 775 -24.80 43.11 31.42
CA LYS A 775 -25.11 44.12 32.45
C LYS A 775 -24.06 44.19 33.55
N GLN A 776 -23.53 43.03 33.97
CA GLN A 776 -22.45 42.97 34.95
C GLN A 776 -21.18 43.58 34.36
N GLY A 777 -20.89 43.34 33.08
CA GLY A 777 -19.74 43.90 32.38
C GLY A 777 -19.76 45.42 32.36
N LEU A 778 -20.90 46.01 31.99
CA LEU A 778 -21.13 47.46 32.07
C LEU A 778 -20.96 47.99 33.50
N SER A 779 -21.46 47.26 34.51
CA SER A 779 -21.31 47.68 35.91
C SER A 779 -19.87 47.60 36.42
N SER A 780 -19.07 46.61 35.99
CA SER A 780 -17.64 46.50 36.32
C SER A 780 -16.83 47.63 35.68
N ILE A 781 -17.19 48.02 34.45
CA ILE A 781 -16.61 49.18 33.77
C ILE A 781 -16.94 50.48 34.54
N CYS A 782 -18.16 50.62 35.06
CA CYS A 782 -18.61 51.82 35.78
C CYS A 782 -18.18 51.89 37.26
N ARG A 783 -17.93 50.75 37.93
CA ARG A 783 -17.59 50.67 39.37
C ARG A 783 -16.09 50.78 39.69
N GLY A 784 -15.20 50.66 38.71
CA GLY A 784 -13.77 50.48 38.94
C GLY A 784 -13.02 51.75 39.38
N SER A 785 -12.36 51.68 40.54
CA SER A 785 -11.31 52.63 41.01
C SER A 785 -9.97 52.47 40.27
N ASN A 786 -9.84 51.46 39.41
CA ASN A 786 -8.66 51.16 38.61
C ASN A 786 -9.06 51.04 37.13
N ALA A 787 -8.37 51.75 36.24
CA ALA A 787 -8.67 51.80 34.81
C ALA A 787 -8.53 50.41 34.14
N ILE A 788 -9.59 49.96 33.47
CA ILE A 788 -9.56 48.81 32.56
C ILE A 788 -8.94 49.29 31.25
N ASN A 789 -7.92 48.59 30.72
CA ASN A 789 -7.24 49.01 29.49
C ASN A 789 -7.92 48.48 28.23
N MET A 790 -8.54 47.29 28.33
CA MET A 790 -9.17 46.63 27.18
C MET A 790 -10.41 45.83 27.57
N VAL A 791 -11.38 45.79 26.67
CA VAL A 791 -12.59 44.97 26.77
C VAL A 791 -12.61 44.00 25.61
N ILE A 792 -12.73 42.71 25.91
CA ILE A 792 -12.74 41.63 24.94
C ILE A 792 -14.13 40.99 25.00
N VAL A 793 -14.85 41.07 23.89
CA VAL A 793 -16.23 40.59 23.78
C VAL A 793 -16.26 39.40 22.82
N GLU A 794 -16.93 38.33 23.23
CA GLU A 794 -17.16 37.19 22.37
C GLU A 794 -18.24 37.51 21.31
N GLN A 795 -18.08 37.04 20.07
CA GLN A 795 -19.02 37.33 18.99
C GLN A 795 -20.46 36.95 19.32
N GLU A 796 -20.68 35.81 19.98
CA GLU A 796 -22.01 35.37 20.42
C GLU A 796 -22.70 36.40 21.33
N VAL A 797 -21.93 37.06 22.20
CA VAL A 797 -22.46 38.12 23.08
C VAL A 797 -22.74 39.37 22.27
N TRP A 798 -21.83 39.74 21.39
CA TRP A 798 -21.96 40.92 20.54
C TRP A 798 -23.21 40.85 19.65
N ASP A 799 -23.40 39.73 18.95
CA ASP A 799 -24.52 39.51 18.02
C ASP A 799 -25.87 39.53 18.76
N LYS A 800 -25.92 38.99 19.99
CA LYS A 800 -27.14 38.97 20.81
C LYS A 800 -27.58 40.35 21.29
N TYR A 801 -26.64 41.30 21.43
CA TYR A 801 -26.90 42.64 21.95
C TYR A 801 -26.65 43.75 20.92
N LEU A 802 -26.64 43.43 19.62
CA LEU A 802 -26.39 44.36 18.51
C LEU A 802 -27.25 45.65 18.59
N ASN A 803 -28.51 45.53 19.03
CA ASN A 803 -29.44 46.65 19.20
C ASN A 803 -29.09 47.62 20.35
N ASN A 804 -28.27 47.19 21.31
CA ASN A 804 -27.81 47.99 22.46
C ASN A 804 -26.33 48.44 22.32
N SER A 805 -25.73 48.23 21.15
CA SER A 805 -24.31 48.54 20.88
C SER A 805 -23.99 50.04 20.97
N THR A 806 -24.91 50.91 20.57
CA THR A 806 -24.79 52.37 20.71
C THR A 806 -24.68 52.80 22.17
N LEU A 807 -25.55 52.25 23.02
CA LEU A 807 -25.55 52.53 24.47
C LEU A 807 -24.24 52.08 25.15
N PHE A 808 -23.59 51.03 24.63
CA PHE A 808 -22.32 50.53 25.15
C PHE A 808 -21.17 51.48 24.84
N PHE A 809 -21.05 51.96 23.59
CA PHE A 809 -20.03 52.96 23.24
C PHE A 809 -20.30 54.31 23.89
N ASP A 810 -21.56 54.75 23.98
CA ASP A 810 -21.94 55.96 24.73
C ASP A 810 -21.54 55.88 26.22
N THR A 811 -21.61 54.67 26.80
CA THR A 811 -21.17 54.44 28.19
C THR A 811 -19.65 54.45 28.29
N LEU A 812 -18.92 53.97 27.28
CA LEU A 812 -17.45 53.98 27.25
C LEU A 812 -16.87 55.39 27.02
N GLU A 813 -17.52 56.22 26.21
CA GLU A 813 -17.11 57.62 25.96
C GLU A 813 -17.34 58.54 27.17
N LYS A 814 -18.31 58.21 28.04
CA LYS A 814 -18.61 58.99 29.26
C LYS A 814 -17.66 58.70 30.44
N ILE A 815 -16.65 57.85 30.25
CA ILE A 815 -15.71 57.46 31.30
C ILE A 815 -14.52 58.43 31.33
N ASP A 816 -14.39 59.17 32.44
CA ASP A 816 -13.46 60.28 32.65
C ASP A 816 -12.02 59.83 32.99
N TYR A 817 -11.48 58.84 32.27
CA TYR A 817 -10.12 58.31 32.48
C TYR A 817 -9.26 58.44 31.22
N GLY A 818 -8.97 59.66 30.73
CA GLY A 818 -7.87 59.99 29.78
C GLY A 818 -7.81 59.30 28.40
N THR A 819 -7.84 57.96 28.35
CA THR A 819 -7.90 57.10 27.16
C THR A 819 -9.01 56.05 27.34
N PRO A 820 -10.03 55.99 26.46
CA PRO A 820 -11.08 54.98 26.55
C PRO A 820 -10.51 53.57 26.31
N PRO A 821 -11.05 52.53 26.98
CA PRO A 821 -10.58 51.17 26.80
C PRO A 821 -10.81 50.69 25.36
N LYS A 822 -9.82 49.99 24.80
CA LYS A 822 -9.93 49.41 23.44
C LYS A 822 -10.83 48.18 23.47
N VAL A 823 -11.72 48.06 22.48
CA VAL A 823 -12.68 46.96 22.37
C VAL A 823 -12.23 45.97 21.29
N PHE A 824 -12.17 44.69 21.66
CA PHE A 824 -11.81 43.58 20.78
C PHE A 824 -12.96 42.59 20.63
N LEU A 825 -13.18 42.09 19.42
CA LEU A 825 -14.15 41.03 19.13
C LEU A 825 -13.40 39.71 18.95
N LEU A 826 -13.79 38.66 19.67
CA LEU A 826 -13.31 37.31 19.38
C LEU A 826 -14.28 36.62 18.41
N SER A 827 -13.78 36.03 17.33
CA SER A 827 -14.61 35.40 16.28
C SER A 827 -14.06 34.05 15.80
N ASN A 828 -14.95 33.11 15.45
CA ASN A 828 -14.60 31.78 14.96
C ASN A 828 -14.29 31.70 13.44
N SER A 829 -14.67 32.71 12.64
CA SER A 829 -14.42 32.69 11.20
C SER A 829 -13.92 34.03 10.67
N ILE A 830 -12.98 34.00 9.73
CA ILE A 830 -12.71 35.13 8.84
C ILE A 830 -13.79 35.09 7.76
N SER A 831 -15.05 35.30 8.14
CA SER A 831 -16.08 35.48 7.12
C SER A 831 -15.69 36.69 6.27
N SER A 832 -15.86 36.56 4.95
CA SER A 832 -15.74 37.59 3.93
C SER A 832 -16.68 38.81 4.13
N SER A 833 -17.29 38.95 5.31
CA SER A 833 -18.00 40.15 5.77
C SER A 833 -17.08 41.23 6.35
N GLY A 834 -15.75 41.06 6.26
CA GLY A 834 -14.78 42.15 6.46
C GLY A 834 -14.95 43.34 5.51
N ALA A 835 -15.92 43.30 4.57
CA ALA A 835 -16.24 44.41 3.70
C ALA A 835 -17.30 45.38 4.25
N ASN A 836 -18.11 45.07 5.29
CA ASN A 836 -19.20 45.96 5.71
C ASN A 836 -19.59 45.88 7.21
N ILE A 837 -18.63 45.93 8.15
CA ILE A 837 -18.91 46.50 9.48
C ILE A 837 -18.26 47.89 9.52
N SER A 838 -18.71 48.73 8.58
CA SER A 838 -18.50 50.17 8.57
C SER A 838 -19.78 50.86 9.02
N THR A 839 -20.34 50.46 10.16
CA THR A 839 -21.16 51.40 10.93
C THR A 839 -20.19 52.43 11.49
N GLY A 840 -20.23 53.64 10.94
CA GLY A 840 -19.21 54.68 11.06
C GLY A 840 -18.99 55.28 12.45
N VAL A 841 -18.92 54.48 13.51
CA VAL A 841 -18.83 54.95 14.89
C VAL A 841 -17.69 54.30 15.71
N CYS A 842 -17.05 53.16 15.34
CA CYS A 842 -15.92 52.69 16.18
C CYS A 842 -14.89 51.74 15.52
N ASN A 843 -13.59 51.99 15.76
CA ASN A 843 -12.46 51.10 15.41
C ASN A 843 -12.42 49.84 16.30
N MET A 844 -13.29 48.86 16.04
CA MET A 844 -13.24 47.56 16.73
C MET A 844 -12.27 46.62 16.01
N THR A 845 -11.41 45.92 16.76
CA THR A 845 -10.46 44.95 16.17
C THR A 845 -10.94 43.53 16.39
N VAL A 846 -11.10 42.78 15.30
CA VAL A 846 -11.50 41.37 15.33
C VAL A 846 -10.28 40.47 15.47
N ILE A 847 -10.32 39.55 16.42
CA ILE A 847 -9.30 38.53 16.68
C ILE A 847 -9.90 37.17 16.32
N PRO A 848 -9.41 36.51 15.25
CA PRO A 848 -9.91 35.19 14.89
C PRO A 848 -9.36 34.12 15.84
N LYS A 849 -10.19 33.14 16.17
CA LYS A 849 -9.83 31.92 16.91
C LYS A 849 -9.25 30.87 15.95
N PRO A 850 -8.36 29.96 16.40
CA PRO A 850 -7.92 29.70 17.78
C PRO A 850 -7.07 30.84 18.38
N LEU A 851 -7.27 31.13 19.68
CA LEU A 851 -6.50 32.15 20.39
C LEU A 851 -5.07 31.66 20.64
N ARG A 852 -4.09 32.25 19.94
CA ARG A 852 -2.66 32.01 20.14
C ARG A 852 -2.02 33.20 20.82
N SER A 853 -1.10 32.96 21.76
CA SER A 853 -0.39 34.02 22.48
C SER A 853 0.30 35.01 21.53
N SER A 854 0.95 34.51 20.46
CA SER A 854 1.60 35.36 19.45
C SER A 854 0.62 36.20 18.64
N MET A 855 -0.56 35.66 18.29
CA MET A 855 -1.61 36.40 17.58
C MET A 855 -2.24 37.47 18.47
N LEU A 856 -2.53 37.14 19.72
CA LEU A 856 -3.05 38.07 20.72
C LEU A 856 -2.05 39.22 20.92
N ALA A 857 -0.77 38.90 21.16
CA ALA A 857 0.28 39.92 21.29
C ALA A 857 0.35 40.84 20.06
N ALA A 858 0.35 40.28 18.85
CA ALA A 858 0.40 41.07 17.62
C ALA A 858 -0.86 41.94 17.40
N ALA A 859 -2.05 41.43 17.75
CA ALA A 859 -3.29 42.19 17.64
C ALA A 859 -3.35 43.34 18.67
N LEU A 860 -2.88 43.08 19.89
CA LEU A 860 -2.78 44.09 20.95
C LEU A 860 -1.72 45.15 20.61
N GLN A 861 -0.54 44.77 20.12
CA GLN A 861 0.49 45.73 19.66
C GLN A 861 -0.03 46.68 18.58
N ARG A 862 -0.72 46.16 17.56
CA ARG A 862 -1.28 46.96 16.46
C ARG A 862 -2.29 48.01 16.92
N THR A 863 -3.08 47.70 17.95
CA THR A 863 -4.21 48.51 18.40
C THR A 863 -3.86 49.45 19.55
N MET A 864 -2.93 49.02 20.40
CA MET A 864 -2.44 49.78 21.54
C MET A 864 -1.28 50.73 21.17
N GLY A 865 -0.66 50.57 19.99
CA GLY A 865 0.38 51.48 19.49
C GLY A 865 1.73 51.37 20.23
N VAL A 866 1.93 50.27 20.97
CA VAL A 866 3.15 49.97 21.72
C VAL A 866 4.05 49.11 20.83
N GLY A 867 5.18 49.65 20.36
CA GLY A 867 6.19 48.90 19.61
C GLY A 867 6.32 49.26 18.12
N ASN A 868 7.55 49.17 17.61
CA ASN A 868 8.11 49.79 16.40
C ASN A 868 7.22 49.74 15.13
N LYS A 869 7.09 50.89 14.45
CA LYS A 869 6.46 51.02 13.12
C LYS A 869 7.31 50.27 12.08
N GLY A 870 6.99 49.01 11.81
CA GLY A 870 7.60 48.28 10.72
C GLY A 870 7.39 46.77 10.81
N ASN A 871 6.24 46.30 10.32
CA ASN A 871 6.13 45.14 9.42
C ASN A 871 4.65 44.81 9.16
N PRO A 872 4.16 44.93 7.91
CA PRO A 872 2.85 44.42 7.56
C PRO A 872 2.86 42.89 7.38
N CYS A 873 1.76 42.31 7.83
CA CYS A 873 1.09 41.03 7.56
C CYS A 873 1.76 39.88 6.76
N ASN A 874 1.39 38.68 7.24
CA ASN A 874 1.32 37.37 6.56
C ASN A 874 2.65 36.69 6.21
N GLY A 875 3.10 35.78 7.09
CA GLY A 875 3.54 34.41 6.74
C GLY A 875 4.64 34.18 5.70
N GLN A 876 5.27 35.21 5.14
CA GLN A 876 6.36 35.10 4.16
C GLN A 876 7.54 35.97 4.60
N LEU A 877 8.35 35.44 5.51
CA LEU A 877 9.72 35.92 5.75
C LEU A 877 10.62 34.69 5.93
N PRO A 878 11.26 34.21 4.83
CA PRO A 878 12.72 34.11 4.90
C PRO A 878 13.48 34.38 3.58
N SER A 879 12.82 34.49 2.41
CA SER A 879 13.51 34.43 1.12
C SER A 879 14.32 35.69 0.76
N LEU A 880 13.77 36.88 1.05
CA LEU A 880 14.42 38.18 0.76
C LEU A 880 15.60 38.47 1.69
N SER A 881 15.52 38.05 2.96
CA SER A 881 16.60 38.26 3.95
C SER A 881 17.78 37.31 3.74
N LEU A 882 17.52 36.05 3.38
CA LEU A 882 18.56 35.07 3.08
C LEU A 882 19.34 35.43 1.81
N ARG A 883 18.63 35.94 0.79
CA ARG A 883 19.26 36.43 -0.44
C ARG A 883 20.27 37.53 -0.17
N ASN A 884 19.96 38.47 0.72
CA ASN A 884 20.89 39.54 1.08
C ASN A 884 22.14 39.04 1.82
N LEU A 885 22.06 37.93 2.56
CA LEU A 885 23.20 37.35 3.28
C LEU A 885 24.14 36.56 2.37
N LEU A 886 23.58 35.86 1.38
CA LEU A 886 24.31 34.93 0.53
C LEU A 886 24.79 35.53 -0.79
N LEU A 887 24.34 36.74 -1.15
CA LEU A 887 24.69 37.40 -2.40
C LEU A 887 26.20 37.58 -2.55
N GLY A 888 26.79 36.94 -3.58
CA GLY A 888 28.21 37.07 -3.93
C GLY A 888 29.18 36.27 -3.04
N ARG A 889 28.68 35.47 -2.09
CA ARG A 889 29.51 34.59 -1.25
C ARG A 889 29.91 33.33 -2.01
N LYS A 890 31.17 32.91 -1.87
CA LYS A 890 31.70 31.70 -2.51
C LYS A 890 31.60 30.51 -1.56
N ILE A 891 30.69 29.59 -1.87
CA ILE A 891 30.33 28.46 -1.01
C ILE A 891 30.75 27.14 -1.67
N LEU A 892 31.46 26.30 -0.92
CA LEU A 892 31.75 24.92 -1.30
C LEU A 892 30.63 24.01 -0.80
N ILE A 893 30.12 23.12 -1.66
CA ILE A 893 29.17 22.07 -1.26
C ILE A 893 29.77 20.72 -1.58
N VAL A 894 29.77 19.81 -0.60
CA VAL A 894 30.37 18.48 -0.67
C VAL A 894 29.31 17.42 -0.37
N ASP A 895 29.01 16.57 -1.35
CA ASP A 895 28.02 15.49 -1.23
C ASP A 895 28.37 14.38 -2.23
N ASP A 896 28.38 13.12 -1.80
CA ASP A 896 28.74 11.97 -2.64
C ASP A 896 27.64 11.62 -3.66
N ASN A 897 26.40 12.02 -3.36
CA ASN A 897 25.27 11.81 -4.23
C ASN A 897 25.08 13.02 -5.17
N ASN A 898 25.35 12.81 -6.46
CA ASN A 898 25.25 13.83 -7.50
C ASN A 898 23.84 14.48 -7.60
N VAL A 899 22.77 13.80 -7.18
CA VAL A 899 21.42 14.40 -7.14
C VAL A 899 21.31 15.38 -5.97
N ASN A 900 21.72 14.97 -4.77
CA ASN A 900 21.71 15.82 -3.58
C ASN A 900 22.63 17.03 -3.76
N LEU A 901 23.82 16.81 -4.34
CA LEU A 901 24.78 17.86 -4.69
C LEU A 901 24.15 18.93 -5.60
N LYS A 902 23.43 18.51 -6.66
CA LYS A 902 22.73 19.44 -7.57
C LYS A 902 21.58 20.18 -6.89
N VAL A 903 20.82 19.52 -6.03
CA VAL A 903 19.72 20.13 -5.27
C VAL A 903 20.25 21.17 -4.28
N ALA A 904 21.28 20.81 -3.52
CA ALA A 904 21.94 21.68 -2.57
C ALA A 904 22.57 22.91 -3.27
N ALA A 905 23.26 22.68 -4.39
CA ALA A 905 23.85 23.75 -5.19
C ALA A 905 22.79 24.66 -5.81
N GLY A 906 21.70 24.09 -6.34
CA GLY A 906 20.57 24.87 -6.86
C GLY A 906 19.93 25.76 -5.80
N ALA A 907 19.72 25.22 -4.60
CA ALA A 907 19.16 25.97 -3.47
C ALA A 907 20.05 27.15 -3.05
N MET A 908 21.38 26.98 -2.97
CA MET A 908 22.30 28.07 -2.61
C MET A 908 22.40 29.14 -3.73
N LYS A 909 22.45 28.71 -5.00
CA LYS A 909 22.46 29.63 -6.16
C LYS A 909 21.20 30.48 -6.23
N LYS A 910 20.03 29.93 -5.87
CA LYS A 910 18.75 30.67 -5.78
C LYS A 910 18.85 31.89 -4.86
N TYR A 911 19.63 31.81 -3.80
CA TYR A 911 19.83 32.91 -2.85
C TYR A 911 21.03 33.80 -3.19
N GLY A 912 21.67 33.61 -4.35
CA GLY A 912 22.71 34.51 -4.86
C GLY A 912 24.15 34.15 -4.50
N ALA A 913 24.39 32.97 -3.90
CA ALA A 913 25.75 32.47 -3.65
C ALA A 913 26.41 31.95 -4.94
N ASP A 914 27.73 32.15 -5.06
CA ASP A 914 28.57 31.46 -6.02
C ASP A 914 28.96 30.09 -5.45
N VAL A 915 28.62 29.00 -6.14
CA VAL A 915 28.69 27.65 -5.58
C VAL A 915 29.64 26.78 -6.37
N VAL A 916 30.63 26.21 -5.68
CA VAL A 916 31.51 25.16 -6.17
C VAL A 916 31.10 23.84 -5.55
N SER A 917 31.12 22.76 -6.32
CA SER A 917 30.65 21.44 -5.89
C SER A 917 31.79 20.42 -5.91
N ALA A 918 31.85 19.57 -4.89
CA ALA A 918 32.79 18.46 -4.77
C ALA A 918 32.03 17.17 -4.41
N THR A 919 32.54 16.02 -4.82
CA THR A 919 31.86 14.72 -4.64
C THR A 919 32.47 13.86 -3.55
N ARG A 920 33.66 14.21 -3.06
CA ARG A 920 34.39 13.43 -2.06
C ARG A 920 35.03 14.31 -1.00
N GLY A 921 35.16 13.80 0.22
CA GLY A 921 35.85 14.49 1.31
C GLY A 921 37.32 14.85 0.98
N ILE A 922 38.01 14.03 0.17
CA ILE A 922 39.38 14.32 -0.25
C ILE A 922 39.47 15.54 -1.18
N GLU A 923 38.53 15.69 -2.12
CA GLU A 923 38.44 16.85 -3.02
C GLU A 923 38.14 18.12 -2.21
N ALA A 924 37.33 18.00 -1.15
CA ALA A 924 37.06 19.11 -0.25
C ALA A 924 38.32 19.57 0.50
N ILE A 925 39.17 18.66 0.95
CA ILE A 925 40.46 18.99 1.58
C ILE A 925 41.37 19.73 0.59
N GLU A 926 41.48 19.25 -0.65
CA GLU A 926 42.29 19.90 -1.69
C GLU A 926 41.80 21.31 -2.01
N LEU A 927 40.48 21.50 -2.13
CA LEU A 927 39.86 22.81 -2.42
C LEU A 927 39.94 23.78 -1.24
N LEU A 928 39.93 23.28 0.00
CA LEU A 928 40.05 24.05 1.23
C LEU A 928 41.49 24.15 1.74
N THR A 929 42.48 23.73 0.95
CA THR A 929 43.90 23.95 1.28
C THR A 929 44.25 25.42 1.10
N PRO A 930 44.72 26.13 2.15
CA PRO A 930 45.12 27.53 2.00
C PRO A 930 46.30 27.69 1.02
N PRO A 931 46.29 28.75 0.19
CA PRO A 931 45.31 29.84 0.15
C PRO A 931 44.06 29.52 -0.68
N HIS A 932 42.87 29.62 -0.08
CA HIS A 932 41.58 29.49 -0.77
C HIS A 932 40.70 30.74 -0.63
N GLN A 933 39.56 30.78 -1.33
CA GLN A 933 38.64 31.93 -1.36
C GLN A 933 37.20 31.59 -0.92
N PHE A 934 36.98 30.41 -0.33
CA PHE A 934 35.66 30.01 0.16
C PHE A 934 35.28 30.72 1.46
N ASP A 935 34.06 31.29 1.50
CA ASP A 935 33.45 31.90 2.69
C ASP A 935 32.84 30.84 3.62
N ALA A 936 32.31 29.74 3.08
CA ALA A 936 31.78 28.61 3.84
C ALA A 936 31.83 27.30 3.04
N CYS A 937 31.80 26.19 3.76
CA CYS A 937 31.68 24.84 3.24
C CYS A 937 30.46 24.16 3.85
N PHE A 938 29.60 23.58 3.01
CA PHE A 938 28.52 22.70 3.42
C PHE A 938 28.94 21.27 3.10
N MET A 939 29.13 20.46 4.14
CA MET A 939 29.75 19.14 4.01
C MET A 939 28.81 18.04 4.48
N ASP A 940 28.55 17.05 3.62
CA ASP A 940 27.86 15.83 4.03
C ASP A 940 28.66 15.10 5.09
N ILE A 941 27.96 14.55 6.09
CA ILE A 941 28.57 13.72 7.12
C ILE A 941 28.89 12.33 6.55
N GLN A 942 27.95 11.74 5.81
CA GLN A 942 28.06 10.36 5.35
C GLN A 942 28.59 10.31 3.91
N MET A 943 29.90 10.18 3.76
CA MET A 943 30.56 10.03 2.46
C MET A 943 31.46 8.79 2.45
N PRO A 944 31.55 8.06 1.31
CA PRO A 944 32.42 6.89 1.17
C PRO A 944 33.90 7.27 1.25
N GLU A 945 34.72 6.33 1.71
CA GLU A 945 36.17 6.43 1.97
C GLU A 945 36.57 7.37 3.12
N MET A 946 36.05 8.60 3.13
CA MET A 946 36.32 9.61 4.16
C MET A 946 35.02 10.35 4.50
N ASP A 947 34.55 10.14 5.73
CA ASP A 947 33.38 10.83 6.24
C ASP A 947 33.63 12.34 6.47
N GLY A 948 32.56 13.11 6.59
CA GLY A 948 32.65 14.57 6.76
C GLY A 948 33.31 14.97 8.08
N PHE A 949 33.23 14.14 9.12
CA PHE A 949 33.88 14.41 10.40
C PHE A 949 35.41 14.31 10.29
N GLU A 950 35.90 13.28 9.62
CA GLU A 950 37.32 13.06 9.37
C GLU A 950 37.88 14.08 8.39
N ALA A 951 37.12 14.43 7.34
CA ALA A 951 37.49 15.50 6.43
C ALA A 951 37.64 16.84 7.19
N THR A 952 36.68 17.16 8.07
CA THR A 952 36.75 18.38 8.92
C THR A 952 37.98 18.37 9.81
N ARG A 953 38.27 17.25 10.51
CA ARG A 953 39.46 17.15 11.36
C ARG A 953 40.74 17.46 10.60
N ARG A 954 40.90 16.89 9.40
CA ARG A 954 42.08 17.15 8.54
C ARG A 954 42.16 18.59 8.08
N ILE A 955 41.03 19.22 7.74
CA ILE A 955 41.00 20.64 7.37
C ILE A 955 41.44 21.51 8.56
N ARG A 956 40.92 21.24 9.76
CA ARG A 956 41.30 21.98 10.98
C ARG A 956 42.76 21.78 11.37
N ASP A 957 43.30 20.57 11.26
CA ASP A 957 44.72 20.29 11.52
C ASP A 957 45.63 21.04 10.54
N MET A 958 45.24 21.10 9.27
CA MET A 958 45.94 21.84 8.23
C MET A 958 45.91 23.35 8.48
N GLU A 959 44.74 23.93 8.75
CA GLU A 959 44.59 25.35 9.13
C GLU A 959 45.46 25.68 10.34
N HIS A 960 45.42 24.85 11.38
CA HIS A 960 46.21 25.04 12.59
C HIS A 960 47.72 25.02 12.32
N ASN A 961 48.22 24.09 11.51
CA ASN A 961 49.63 24.01 11.13
C ASN A 961 50.09 25.27 10.39
N ILE A 962 49.31 25.71 9.40
CA ILE A 962 49.64 26.90 8.60
C ILE A 962 49.61 28.16 9.48
N ASN A 963 48.59 28.32 10.32
CA ASN A 963 48.49 29.46 11.23
C ASN A 963 49.66 29.50 12.22
N ASN A 964 50.06 28.35 12.77
CA ASN A 964 51.23 28.28 13.66
C ASN A 964 52.52 28.70 12.94
N ARG A 965 52.76 28.22 11.72
CA ARG A 965 53.97 28.56 10.95
C ARG A 965 54.02 30.04 10.54
N ILE A 966 52.86 30.64 10.26
CA ILE A 966 52.74 32.09 10.05
C ILE A 966 53.05 32.85 11.35
N HIS A 967 52.48 32.43 12.49
CA HIS A 967 52.72 33.05 13.79
C HIS A 967 54.18 32.94 14.27
N HIS A 968 54.88 31.87 13.89
CA HIS A 968 56.31 31.67 14.21
C HIS A 968 57.25 32.33 13.20
N GLY A 969 56.72 33.02 12.17
CA GLY A 969 57.51 33.74 11.17
C GLY A 969 58.23 32.84 10.15
N GLU A 970 57.88 31.55 10.08
CA GLU A 970 58.47 30.59 9.13
C GLU A 970 57.89 30.74 7.71
N LEU A 971 56.68 31.32 7.59
CA LEU A 971 56.01 31.58 6.33
C LEU A 971 55.65 33.07 6.22
N SER A 972 55.92 33.68 5.05
CA SER A 972 55.52 35.06 4.77
C SER A 972 54.00 35.15 4.60
N VAL A 973 53.39 36.11 5.29
CA VAL A 973 51.95 36.45 5.22
C VAL A 973 51.54 36.84 3.79
N GLU A 974 52.47 37.37 2.99
CA GLU A 974 52.25 37.75 1.58
C GLU A 974 51.99 36.54 0.67
N ALA A 975 52.55 35.37 0.98
CA ALA A 975 52.34 34.14 0.22
C ALA A 975 50.94 33.52 0.46
N TYR A 976 50.22 33.97 1.49
CA TYR A 976 48.91 33.47 1.92
C TYR A 976 47.84 34.56 1.94
N ASN A 977 47.78 35.40 0.89
CA ASN A 977 46.76 36.43 0.68
C ASN A 977 46.59 37.43 1.83
N ASN A 978 47.65 37.69 2.61
CA ASN A 978 47.62 38.55 3.79
C ASN A 978 46.68 38.08 4.92
N VAL A 979 46.33 36.78 4.96
CA VAL A 979 45.51 36.18 6.01
C VAL A 979 46.41 35.53 7.06
N SER A 980 46.38 36.04 8.29
CA SER A 980 47.21 35.54 9.40
C SER A 980 46.60 34.36 10.15
N ASN A 981 45.29 34.13 9.99
CA ASN A 981 44.55 33.06 10.67
C ASN A 981 43.46 32.52 9.73
N TRP A 982 43.71 31.35 9.14
CA TRP A 982 42.76 30.63 8.30
C TRP A 982 41.75 29.87 9.16
N HIS A 983 40.46 30.11 8.88
CA HIS A 983 39.34 29.35 9.44
C HIS A 983 38.13 29.47 8.51
N VAL A 984 37.83 28.43 7.74
CA VAL A 984 36.60 28.37 6.93
C VAL A 984 35.42 27.86 7.76
N SER A 985 34.23 28.47 7.62
CA SER A 985 33.03 27.98 8.30
C SER A 985 32.53 26.69 7.66
N ILE A 986 32.50 25.58 8.40
CA ILE A 986 32.06 24.26 7.94
C ILE A 986 30.71 23.92 8.59
N LEU A 987 29.65 23.86 7.78
CA LEU A 987 28.32 23.42 8.18
C LEU A 987 28.07 21.98 7.75
N ALA A 988 27.78 21.11 8.72
CA ALA A 988 27.41 19.73 8.46
C ALA A 988 26.07 19.66 7.73
N MET A 989 25.93 18.79 6.74
CA MET A 989 24.65 18.50 6.11
C MET A 989 24.21 17.08 6.48
N THR A 990 23.04 16.91 7.10
CA THR A 990 22.52 15.61 7.53
C THR A 990 21.03 15.47 7.29
N ALA A 991 20.54 14.25 7.06
CA ALA A 991 19.11 13.97 6.89
C ALA A 991 18.33 13.97 8.23
N ASP A 992 19.00 13.69 9.35
CA ASP A 992 18.41 13.65 10.68
C ASP A 992 19.27 14.49 11.65
N VAL A 993 18.66 15.51 12.26
CA VAL A 993 19.30 16.34 13.29
C VAL A 993 18.95 15.75 14.65
N ILE A 994 19.81 14.87 15.15
CA ILE A 994 19.73 14.35 16.53
C ILE A 994 20.76 15.10 17.37
N GLN A 995 20.46 15.35 18.65
CA GLN A 995 21.36 16.09 19.55
C GLN A 995 22.75 15.45 19.67
N ALA A 996 22.86 14.12 19.57
CA ALA A 996 24.14 13.40 19.53
C ALA A 996 25.03 13.78 18.32
N THR A 997 24.42 13.98 17.14
CA THR A 997 25.14 14.40 15.93
C THR A 997 25.69 15.82 16.09
N ARG A 998 24.97 16.69 16.82
CA ARG A 998 25.43 18.06 17.11
C ARG A 998 26.68 18.08 17.99
N GLU A 999 26.74 17.26 19.03
CA GLU A 999 27.92 17.16 19.89
C GLU A 999 29.14 16.65 19.11
N GLU A 1000 28.94 15.69 18.21
CA GLU A 1000 30.00 15.14 17.37
C GLU A 1000 30.50 16.16 16.32
N CYS A 1001 29.58 16.93 15.71
CA CYS A 1001 29.93 18.05 14.82
C CYS A 1001 30.82 19.07 15.55
N LEU A 1002 30.45 19.46 16.77
CA LEU A 1002 31.26 20.40 17.57
C LEU A 1002 32.62 19.80 17.96
N ARG A 1003 32.67 18.50 18.30
CA ARG A 1003 33.92 17.82 18.68
C ARG A 1003 34.93 17.70 17.54
N CYS A 1004 34.48 17.56 16.30
CA CYS A 1004 35.37 17.47 15.13
C CYS A 1004 35.75 18.84 14.54
N GLY A 1005 35.19 19.94 15.07
CA GLY A 1005 35.51 21.30 14.63
C GLY A 1005 34.61 21.87 13.54
N MET A 1006 33.41 21.30 13.33
CA MET A 1006 32.37 21.92 12.50
C MET A 1006 31.70 23.07 13.26
N ASP A 1007 31.32 24.13 12.54
CA ASP A 1007 30.77 25.35 13.13
C ASP A 1007 29.24 25.31 13.27
N GLY A 1008 28.56 24.49 12.47
CA GLY A 1008 27.10 24.37 12.49
C GLY A 1008 26.61 23.14 11.72
N TYR A 1009 25.29 23.02 11.58
CA TYR A 1009 24.68 21.95 10.79
C TYR A 1009 23.36 22.42 10.15
N VAL A 1010 22.99 21.82 9.03
CA VAL A 1010 21.74 22.09 8.30
C VAL A 1010 21.13 20.76 7.85
N SER A 1011 19.79 20.66 7.90
CA SER A 1011 19.11 19.45 7.43
C SER A 1011 19.01 19.41 5.90
N LYS A 1012 19.05 18.19 5.33
CA LYS A 1012 18.76 17.95 3.91
C LYS A 1012 17.32 17.42 3.75
N PRO A 1013 16.51 17.96 2.82
CA PRO A 1013 16.76 19.12 1.97
C PRO A 1013 16.70 20.43 2.76
N PHE A 1014 17.42 21.45 2.30
CA PHE A 1014 17.52 22.72 3.03
C PHE A 1014 16.17 23.44 3.18
N GLU A 1015 15.72 23.60 4.43
CA GLU A 1015 14.63 24.52 4.74
C GLU A 1015 15.17 25.96 4.86
N ALA A 1016 14.53 26.90 4.17
CA ALA A 1016 15.00 28.29 4.09
C ALA A 1016 15.14 28.96 5.47
N GLU A 1017 14.28 28.62 6.42
CA GLU A 1017 14.31 29.17 7.77
C GLU A 1017 15.50 28.63 8.59
N GLN A 1018 15.76 27.32 8.52
CA GLN A 1018 16.90 26.70 9.19
C GLN A 1018 18.21 27.20 8.58
N LEU A 1019 18.29 27.26 7.25
CA LEU A 1019 19.45 27.76 6.55
C LEU A 1019 19.74 29.22 6.94
N TYR A 1020 18.72 30.08 7.00
CA TYR A 1020 18.87 31.45 7.49
C TYR A 1020 19.40 31.52 8.91
N ARG A 1021 18.87 30.71 9.82
CA ARG A 1021 19.28 30.71 11.23
C ARG A 1021 20.75 30.37 11.42
N GLU A 1022 21.27 29.41 10.64
CA GLU A 1022 22.65 28.94 10.79
C GLU A 1022 23.62 29.85 10.03
N VAL A 1023 23.28 30.25 8.81
CA VAL A 1023 24.10 31.15 7.99
C VAL A 1023 24.20 32.55 8.60
N SER A 1024 23.12 33.07 9.20
CA SER A 1024 23.13 34.39 9.85
C SER A 1024 24.09 34.46 11.05
N ARG A 1025 24.52 33.34 11.63
CA ARG A 1025 25.54 33.36 12.70
C ARG A 1025 26.94 33.70 12.20
N PHE A 1026 27.21 33.48 10.91
CA PHE A 1026 28.54 33.59 10.32
C PHE A 1026 28.67 34.76 9.35
N PHE A 1027 27.58 35.15 8.68
CA PHE A 1027 27.59 36.22 7.66
C PHE A 1027 26.87 37.51 8.06
N GLN A 1028 26.28 37.60 9.26
CA GLN A 1028 25.90 38.88 9.89
C GLN A 1028 26.98 39.33 10.85
#